data_AF-A0A8J4G1X6-F1
#
_entry.id   AF-A0A8J4G1X6-F1
#
_cell.length_a   1.000
_cell.length_b   1.000
_cell.length_c   1.000
_cell.angle_alpha   90.00
_cell.angle_beta   90.00
_cell.angle_gamma   90.00
#
_symmetry.space_group_name_H-M   'P 1'
#
loop_
_entity.id
_entity.type
_entity.pdbx_description
1 polymer ?
#
loop_
_entity_poly.entity_id
_entity_poly.type
_entity_poly.pdbx_seq_one_letter_code
_entity_poly.pdbx_strand_id
1 'polypeptide(L)'
;MRIAALAVVGVGYVRLRSWVAVDQLVRIYRKVENPIAFSQSPLERLLSTGHLHARYAGLLLWPLHLSADWSFECVPMISRLSDLRNALTAALYTYLTVVLIAARPWGLVTTWCRAAAAVMAAGQEESGGKKAAAKTKEEEEEEEALRLWAARWRLFVVAGLFVGPFVPASNVLFYVGTFIGERLLYFPSIGFCLLVSELLSGVLLWAAGDNEATGDTQPPTRVAAAEGAATADSASAGARASGQSGGEADTGDGASVGVAAAAGGPAAADGTIAGQCPSRGSSAVRAGGGCAATRDRLVAMRRIRTAATYAVIAAVLVFYAVRTWQRNWDWRTEEALFESAGRVCPTSAKVQLNLGILQRRRGDQSAALRHFRRARTIEPGYCEPGYWIGISLVNSGDPQSGVVELESALGCKYVAADALKALHTIYSVLHSNSPKDPNHVLGWGRLLLRPELRQLAQGCDTVERAALMAAQLGDVQGVASAVHLCKEALQQQQLRDELLVGLRGRDTGEAEAGGPGLVSDALTPDGPEGPMQRCLEARRPVYHAIATAVSLGRRLSDSPRVLAQMYKYVRQLDTMPYCRLSSSSSSAYPLEGTATATPAHMHLIHTIQSTSPEDPWLQAEWGRTLNAVGRTQRQSNIAKVKYKGNINKTS
;
A
#
# COMPACT_ATOMS: atom_id res chain seq x y z
N MET A 1 -0.56 -37.74 13.45
CA MET A 1 0.33 -37.06 14.41
C MET A 1 1.08 -35.86 13.81
N ARG A 2 1.97 -36.02 12.81
CA ARG A 2 2.77 -34.90 12.25
C ARG A 2 1.94 -33.73 11.67
N ILE A 3 0.86 -34.02 10.94
CA ILE A 3 -0.04 -32.99 10.38
C ILE A 3 -0.80 -32.24 11.49
N ALA A 4 -1.27 -32.97 12.51
CA ALA A 4 -1.93 -32.36 13.67
C ALA A 4 -0.97 -31.46 14.47
N ALA A 5 0.28 -31.91 14.66
CA ALA A 5 1.32 -31.10 15.30
C ALA A 5 1.64 -29.84 14.48
N LEU A 6 1.78 -29.96 13.15
CA LEU A 6 1.99 -28.80 12.26
C LEU A 6 0.79 -27.84 12.27
N ALA A 7 -0.44 -28.36 12.31
CA ALA A 7 -1.64 -27.54 12.40
C ALA A 7 -1.71 -26.79 13.75
N VAL A 8 -1.40 -27.46 14.86
CA VAL A 8 -1.35 -26.84 16.20
C VAL A 8 -0.27 -25.77 16.27
N VAL A 9 0.94 -26.04 15.75
CA VAL A 9 2.04 -25.06 15.68
C VAL A 9 1.66 -23.89 14.77
N GLY A 10 1.04 -24.15 13.62
CA GLY A 10 0.59 -23.11 12.69
C GLY A 10 -0.48 -22.22 13.29
N VAL A 11 -1.50 -22.80 13.94
CA VAL A 11 -2.56 -22.05 14.64
C VAL A 11 -1.96 -21.26 15.80
N GLY A 12 -1.05 -21.86 16.57
CA GLY A 12 -0.32 -21.19 17.66
C GLY A 12 0.49 -20.00 17.16
N TYR A 13 1.21 -20.14 16.04
CA TYR A 13 1.95 -19.05 15.42
C TYR A 13 1.03 -17.92 14.94
N VAL A 14 -0.08 -18.23 14.27
CA VAL A 14 -1.04 -17.21 13.81
C VAL A 14 -1.66 -16.46 15.00
N ARG A 15 -2.03 -17.16 16.08
CA ARG A 15 -2.54 -16.56 17.31
C ARG A 15 -1.50 -15.68 17.99
N LEU A 16 -0.26 -16.16 18.14
CA LEU A 16 0.84 -15.40 18.71
C LEU A 16 1.13 -14.15 17.87
N ARG A 17 1.21 -14.29 16.56
CA ARG A 17 1.42 -13.17 15.64
C ARG A 17 0.30 -12.15 15.70
N SER A 18 -0.96 -12.59 15.75
CA SER A 18 -2.12 -11.71 15.89
C SER A 18 -2.12 -10.96 17.22
N TRP A 19 -1.65 -11.61 18.30
CA TRP A 19 -1.54 -11.02 19.62
C TRP A 19 -0.41 -9.98 19.70
N VAL A 20 0.79 -10.32 19.20
CA VAL A 20 1.95 -9.41 19.14
C VAL A 20 1.70 -8.23 18.19
N ALA A 21 0.97 -8.44 17.09
CA ALA A 21 0.69 -7.41 16.10
C ALA A 21 -0.52 -6.52 16.44
N VAL A 22 -1.09 -6.62 17.66
CA VAL A 22 -2.15 -5.75 18.23
C VAL A 22 -3.16 -5.26 17.20
N ASP A 23 -4.23 -6.03 16.91
CA ASP A 23 -5.46 -5.61 16.18
C ASP A 23 -5.30 -4.87 14.81
N GLN A 24 -4.07 -4.67 14.30
CA GLN A 24 -3.77 -3.90 13.09
C GLN A 24 -4.14 -4.65 11.81
N LEU A 25 -4.21 -5.98 11.88
CA LEU A 25 -4.37 -6.84 10.71
C LEU A 25 -5.82 -6.93 10.18
N VAL A 26 -6.84 -6.49 10.94
CA VAL A 26 -8.23 -6.88 10.64
C VAL A 26 -9.20 -5.72 10.35
N ARG A 27 -8.87 -4.44 10.67
CA ARG A 27 -9.89 -3.36 10.61
C ARG A 27 -9.55 -2.06 9.90
N ILE A 28 -8.39 -1.91 9.27
CA ILE A 28 -8.03 -0.64 8.59
C ILE A 28 -8.04 -0.80 7.06
N TYR A 29 -9.11 -1.35 6.49
CA TYR A 29 -9.34 -1.24 5.05
C TYR A 29 -10.35 -0.13 4.77
N ARG A 30 -10.00 0.79 3.88
CA ARG A 30 -10.90 1.86 3.43
C ARG A 30 -11.75 1.36 2.29
N LYS A 31 -12.93 1.95 2.11
CA LYS A 31 -13.77 1.69 0.94
C LYS A 31 -13.02 1.90 -0.37
N VAL A 32 -12.11 2.90 -0.40
CA VAL A 32 -11.24 3.18 -1.55
C VAL A 32 -10.27 2.04 -1.88
N GLU A 33 -9.84 1.26 -0.87
CA GLU A 33 -8.87 0.17 -1.06
C GLU A 33 -9.58 -1.15 -1.39
N ASN A 34 -10.72 -1.43 -0.75
CA ASN A 34 -11.54 -2.60 -1.02
C ASN A 34 -13.04 -2.29 -0.86
N PRO A 35 -13.79 -2.08 -1.96
CA PRO A 35 -15.23 -1.79 -1.89
C PRO A 35 -16.10 -2.98 -1.46
N ILE A 36 -15.65 -4.23 -1.68
CA ILE A 36 -16.45 -5.43 -1.42
C ILE A 36 -16.81 -5.52 0.06
N ALA A 37 -15.86 -5.19 0.93
CA ALA A 37 -16.06 -5.25 2.37
C ALA A 37 -17.15 -4.28 2.89
N PHE A 38 -17.50 -3.25 2.10
CA PHE A 38 -18.49 -2.23 2.45
C PHE A 38 -19.83 -2.38 1.71
N SER A 39 -19.97 -3.35 0.80
CA SER A 39 -21.26 -3.64 0.17
C SER A 39 -22.22 -4.29 1.16
N GLN A 40 -23.45 -3.78 1.24
CA GLN A 40 -24.50 -4.31 2.12
C GLN A 40 -25.02 -5.67 1.62
N SER A 41 -25.05 -5.88 0.29
CA SER A 41 -25.63 -7.08 -0.31
C SER A 41 -24.65 -8.27 -0.25
N PRO A 42 -25.03 -9.42 0.34
CA PRO A 42 -24.18 -10.62 0.32
C PRO A 42 -24.03 -11.19 -1.08
N LEU A 43 -25.05 -11.05 -1.94
CA LEU A 43 -25.00 -11.52 -3.32
C LEU A 43 -23.98 -10.72 -4.13
N GLU A 44 -24.00 -9.39 -4.01
CA GLU A 44 -23.04 -8.52 -4.70
C GLU A 44 -21.60 -8.82 -4.29
N ARG A 45 -21.38 -9.09 -2.98
CA ARG A 45 -20.09 -9.52 -2.46
C ARG A 45 -19.63 -10.84 -3.07
N LEU A 46 -20.50 -11.85 -3.08
CA LEU A 46 -20.18 -13.17 -3.65
C LEU A 46 -19.84 -13.10 -5.15
N LEU A 47 -20.69 -12.43 -5.93
CA LEU A 47 -20.51 -12.32 -7.39
C LEU A 47 -19.26 -11.51 -7.73
N SER A 48 -19.04 -10.38 -7.04
CA SER A 48 -17.86 -9.55 -7.24
C SER A 48 -16.58 -10.30 -6.86
N THR A 49 -16.54 -10.98 -5.72
CA THR A 49 -15.39 -11.81 -5.31
C THR A 49 -15.11 -12.93 -6.31
N GLY A 50 -16.15 -13.63 -6.78
CA GLY A 50 -15.99 -14.66 -7.81
C GLY A 50 -15.41 -14.11 -9.12
N HIS A 51 -15.90 -12.94 -9.56
CA HIS A 51 -15.35 -12.27 -10.73
C HIS A 51 -13.91 -11.79 -10.54
N LEU A 52 -13.53 -11.34 -9.34
CA LEU A 52 -12.14 -11.04 -9.03
C LEU A 52 -11.24 -12.26 -9.23
N HIS A 53 -11.66 -13.45 -8.81
CA HIS A 53 -10.89 -14.67 -9.05
C HIS A 53 -10.71 -14.98 -10.52
N ALA A 54 -11.78 -14.83 -11.32
CA ALA A 54 -11.69 -14.97 -12.77
C ALA A 54 -10.71 -13.95 -13.37
N ARG A 55 -10.69 -12.71 -12.85
CA ARG A 55 -9.74 -11.68 -13.27
C ARG A 55 -8.30 -12.05 -12.91
N TYR A 56 -8.05 -12.55 -11.70
CA TYR A 56 -6.73 -13.04 -11.28
C TYR A 56 -6.22 -14.20 -12.16
N ALA A 57 -7.09 -15.16 -12.47
CA ALA A 57 -6.75 -16.24 -13.40
C ALA A 57 -6.44 -15.70 -14.81
N GLY A 58 -7.22 -14.72 -15.28
CA GLY A 58 -6.97 -14.02 -16.54
C GLY A 58 -5.64 -13.27 -16.56
N LEU A 59 -5.22 -12.65 -15.44
CA LEU A 59 -3.93 -11.96 -15.35
C LEU A 59 -2.73 -12.91 -15.46
N LEU A 60 -2.87 -14.15 -14.97
CA LEU A 60 -1.83 -15.18 -15.13
C LEU A 60 -1.71 -15.67 -16.58
N LEU A 61 -2.85 -15.93 -17.22
CA LEU A 61 -2.90 -16.43 -18.61
C LEU A 61 -2.55 -15.34 -19.63
N TRP A 62 -2.94 -14.10 -19.35
CA TRP A 62 -2.89 -13.00 -20.33
C TRP A 62 -2.56 -11.65 -19.66
N PRO A 63 -1.29 -11.43 -19.26
CA PRO A 63 -0.83 -10.24 -18.49
C PRO A 63 -0.69 -8.98 -19.38
N LEU A 64 -1.72 -8.61 -20.14
CA LEU A 64 -1.70 -7.41 -20.98
C LEU A 64 -2.04 -6.12 -20.23
N HIS A 65 -3.01 -6.18 -19.33
CA HIS A 65 -3.52 -5.02 -18.61
C HIS A 65 -3.09 -5.10 -17.16
N LEU A 66 -1.88 -4.63 -16.88
CA LEU A 66 -1.30 -4.59 -15.53
C LEU A 66 -1.39 -3.15 -15.00
N SER A 67 -1.83 -3.00 -13.76
CA SER A 67 -1.90 -1.73 -13.05
C SER A 67 -1.12 -1.81 -11.75
N ALA A 68 -0.39 -0.74 -11.43
CA ALA A 68 0.26 -0.62 -10.14
C ALA A 68 -0.74 -0.60 -8.97
N ASP A 69 -1.96 -0.11 -9.24
CA ASP A 69 -3.03 -0.03 -8.27
C ASP A 69 -4.39 -0.33 -8.92
N TRP A 70 -5.13 -1.27 -8.35
CA TRP A 70 -6.49 -1.64 -8.74
C TRP A 70 -7.51 -1.19 -7.70
N SER A 71 -7.33 0.00 -7.15
CA SER A 71 -8.23 0.59 -6.16
C SER A 71 -9.61 0.92 -6.73
N PHE A 72 -10.53 1.28 -5.83
CA PHE A 72 -11.97 1.55 -6.03
C PHE A 72 -12.41 1.89 -7.45
N GLU A 73 -13.45 1.19 -7.93
CA GLU A 73 -14.08 1.37 -9.24
C GLU A 73 -13.17 1.08 -10.46
N CYS A 74 -11.94 0.56 -10.29
CA CYS A 74 -11.19 0.02 -11.42
C CYS A 74 -11.86 -1.21 -12.06
N VAL A 75 -12.41 -2.11 -11.24
CA VAL A 75 -13.31 -3.19 -11.71
C VAL A 75 -14.69 -2.93 -11.13
N PRO A 76 -15.72 -2.70 -11.97
CA PRO A 76 -17.05 -2.38 -11.47
C PRO A 76 -17.66 -3.60 -10.77
N MET A 77 -18.28 -3.37 -9.61
CA MET A 77 -18.93 -4.42 -8.83
C MET A 77 -20.07 -5.09 -9.62
N ILE A 78 -20.33 -6.35 -9.32
CA ILE A 78 -21.38 -7.14 -9.96
C ILE A 78 -22.51 -7.36 -8.97
N SER A 79 -23.65 -6.72 -9.23
CA SER A 79 -24.86 -6.83 -8.40
C SER A 79 -25.89 -7.82 -8.96
N ARG A 80 -25.79 -8.19 -10.25
CA ARG A 80 -26.77 -9.03 -10.95
C ARG A 80 -26.15 -10.36 -11.40
N LEU A 81 -26.92 -11.44 -11.25
CA LEU A 81 -26.55 -12.77 -11.74
C LEU A 81 -26.47 -12.83 -13.28
N SER A 82 -27.31 -12.07 -13.98
CA SER A 82 -27.39 -12.02 -15.45
C SER A 82 -26.22 -11.30 -16.13
N ASP A 83 -25.25 -10.78 -15.38
CA ASP A 83 -24.06 -10.16 -15.96
C ASP A 83 -23.20 -11.21 -16.67
N LEU A 84 -22.86 -10.96 -17.95
CA LEU A 84 -22.03 -11.85 -18.77
C LEU A 84 -20.67 -12.13 -18.12
N ARG A 85 -20.17 -11.22 -17.29
CA ARG A 85 -18.90 -11.39 -16.56
C ARG A 85 -18.93 -12.56 -15.57
N ASN A 86 -20.10 -12.98 -15.10
CA ASN A 86 -20.25 -14.17 -14.27
C ASN A 86 -20.00 -15.47 -15.05
N ALA A 87 -20.06 -15.45 -16.38
CA ALA A 87 -19.71 -16.62 -17.20
C ALA A 87 -18.23 -16.99 -17.04
N LEU A 88 -17.33 -16.00 -16.89
CA LEU A 88 -15.91 -16.24 -16.62
C LEU A 88 -15.70 -16.84 -15.23
N THR A 89 -16.44 -16.36 -14.24
CA THR A 89 -16.46 -16.93 -12.89
C THR A 89 -16.91 -18.38 -12.93
N ALA A 90 -18.03 -18.67 -13.60
CA ALA A 90 -18.55 -20.03 -13.77
C ALA A 90 -17.52 -20.93 -14.46
N ALA A 91 -16.94 -20.50 -15.58
CA ALA A 91 -15.92 -21.25 -16.30
C ALA A 91 -14.70 -21.57 -15.42
N LEU A 92 -14.19 -20.60 -14.65
CA LEU A 92 -13.07 -20.81 -13.73
C LEU A 92 -13.41 -21.85 -12.67
N TYR A 93 -14.54 -21.69 -11.98
CA TYR A 93 -14.91 -22.61 -10.91
C TYR A 93 -15.25 -24.00 -11.45
N THR A 94 -15.90 -24.12 -12.61
CA THR A 94 -16.12 -25.40 -13.29
C THR A 94 -14.79 -26.08 -13.60
N TYR A 95 -13.81 -25.36 -14.15
CA TYR A 95 -12.47 -25.89 -14.40
C TYR A 95 -11.79 -26.38 -13.11
N LEU A 96 -11.80 -25.56 -12.05
CA LEU A 96 -11.23 -25.95 -10.75
C LEU A 96 -11.92 -27.18 -10.16
N THR A 97 -13.24 -27.28 -10.28
CA THR A 97 -14.00 -28.46 -9.85
C THR A 97 -13.65 -29.69 -10.67
N VAL A 98 -13.52 -29.58 -11.99
CA VAL A 98 -13.10 -30.70 -12.85
C VAL A 98 -11.69 -31.18 -12.48
N VAL A 99 -10.74 -30.27 -12.28
CA VAL A 99 -9.37 -30.60 -11.84
C VAL A 99 -9.38 -31.28 -10.48
N LEU A 100 -10.18 -30.79 -9.53
CA LEU A 100 -10.32 -31.40 -8.20
C LEU A 100 -10.89 -32.82 -8.27
N ILE A 101 -11.92 -33.04 -9.08
CA ILE A 101 -12.53 -34.35 -9.30
C ILE A 101 -11.52 -35.30 -9.97
N ALA A 102 -10.81 -34.83 -11.00
CA ALA A 102 -9.79 -35.60 -11.72
C ALA A 102 -8.60 -35.99 -10.81
N ALA A 103 -8.18 -35.09 -9.92
CA ALA A 103 -7.13 -35.38 -8.94
C ALA A 103 -7.54 -36.49 -7.95
N ARG A 104 -8.85 -36.70 -7.74
CA ARG A 104 -9.43 -37.70 -6.82
C ARG A 104 -8.73 -37.72 -5.45
N PRO A 105 -8.76 -36.61 -4.68
CA PRO A 105 -8.00 -36.46 -3.44
C PRO A 105 -8.41 -37.44 -2.32
N TRP A 106 -9.66 -37.90 -2.29
CA TRP A 106 -10.11 -38.93 -1.34
C TRP A 106 -9.43 -40.29 -1.58
N GLY A 107 -9.08 -40.61 -2.83
CA GLY A 107 -8.29 -41.80 -3.14
C GLY A 107 -6.90 -41.74 -2.49
N LEU A 108 -6.26 -40.56 -2.48
CA LEU A 108 -4.99 -40.34 -1.81
C LEU A 108 -5.13 -40.52 -0.29
N VAL A 109 -6.17 -39.97 0.34
CA VAL A 109 -6.42 -40.14 1.78
C VAL A 109 -6.62 -41.62 2.14
N THR A 110 -7.38 -42.39 1.36
CA THR A 110 -7.55 -43.83 1.63
C THR A 110 -6.24 -44.62 1.46
N THR A 111 -5.37 -44.24 0.52
CA THR A 111 -4.03 -44.84 0.39
C THR A 111 -3.12 -44.46 1.56
N TRP A 112 -3.20 -43.24 2.08
CA TRP A 112 -2.48 -42.81 3.27
C TRP A 112 -2.95 -43.55 4.52
N CYS A 113 -4.26 -43.72 4.70
CA CYS A 113 -4.81 -44.50 5.80
C CYS A 113 -4.41 -45.98 5.70
N ARG A 114 -4.43 -46.57 4.49
CA ARG A 114 -3.97 -47.95 4.26
C ARG A 114 -2.47 -48.12 4.46
N ALA A 115 -1.64 -47.20 3.97
CA ALA A 115 -0.19 -47.22 4.17
C ALA A 115 0.18 -47.01 5.66
N ALA A 116 -0.52 -46.11 6.36
CA ALA A 116 -0.35 -45.93 7.80
C ALA A 116 -0.79 -47.17 8.58
N ALA A 117 -1.91 -47.80 8.20
CA ALA A 117 -2.36 -49.06 8.80
C ALA A 117 -1.38 -50.22 8.51
N ALA A 118 -0.82 -50.28 7.30
CA ALA A 118 0.17 -51.28 6.91
C ALA A 118 1.50 -51.12 7.66
N VAL A 119 1.97 -49.89 7.89
CA VAL A 119 3.16 -49.62 8.72
C VAL A 119 2.92 -49.98 10.18
N MET A 120 1.70 -49.77 10.68
CA MET A 120 1.30 -50.20 12.04
C MET A 120 1.18 -51.73 12.15
N ALA A 121 0.74 -52.41 11.09
CA ALA A 121 0.66 -53.87 11.02
C ALA A 121 2.02 -54.55 10.78
N ALA A 122 2.90 -53.95 9.98
CA ALA A 122 4.25 -54.43 9.71
C ALA A 122 5.18 -54.33 10.93
N GLY A 123 4.80 -53.57 11.96
CA GLY A 123 5.42 -53.64 13.28
C GLY A 123 5.14 -54.95 14.04
N GLN A 124 4.34 -55.86 13.49
CA GLN A 124 3.95 -57.12 14.15
C GLN A 124 4.22 -58.41 13.37
N GLU A 125 4.71 -58.39 12.13
CA GLU A 125 4.99 -59.63 11.38
C GLU A 125 6.37 -59.62 10.70
N GLU A 126 7.37 -60.11 11.43
CA GLU A 126 8.58 -60.71 10.86
C GLU A 126 8.31 -62.23 10.70
N SER A 127 8.06 -62.69 9.47
CA SER A 127 8.44 -64.03 8.98
C SER A 127 7.69 -64.40 7.69
N GLY A 128 8.42 -64.95 6.72
CA GLY A 128 7.88 -65.99 5.84
C GLY A 128 7.69 -65.59 4.39
N GLY A 129 8.73 -65.82 3.58
CA GLY A 129 8.65 -65.72 2.12
C GLY A 129 7.81 -66.82 1.47
N LYS A 130 7.21 -66.47 0.33
CA LYS A 130 6.99 -67.28 -0.90
C LYS A 130 5.87 -66.66 -1.76
N LYS A 131 6.21 -65.74 -2.68
CA LYS A 131 5.39 -65.44 -3.87
C LYS A 131 6.30 -64.87 -4.97
N ALA A 132 6.76 -65.73 -5.88
CA ALA A 132 7.70 -65.33 -6.95
C ALA A 132 7.23 -65.69 -8.37
N ALA A 133 5.97 -66.09 -8.59
CA ALA A 133 5.51 -66.52 -9.93
C ALA A 133 4.15 -65.97 -10.41
N ALA A 134 3.42 -65.20 -9.59
CA ALA A 134 2.28 -64.37 -10.02
C ALA A 134 2.69 -62.89 -10.23
N LYS A 135 4.00 -62.62 -10.10
CA LYS A 135 4.57 -61.29 -9.89
C LYS A 135 4.43 -60.38 -11.10
N THR A 136 4.51 -60.85 -12.34
CA THR A 136 4.57 -59.95 -13.50
C THR A 136 3.29 -59.15 -13.75
N LYS A 137 2.10 -59.72 -13.53
CA LYS A 137 0.83 -59.01 -13.74
C LYS A 137 0.44 -58.16 -12.52
N GLU A 138 0.72 -58.67 -11.31
CA GLU A 138 0.56 -57.89 -10.07
C GLU A 138 1.58 -56.74 -10.00
N GLU A 139 2.81 -56.92 -10.48
CA GLU A 139 3.86 -55.88 -10.55
C GLU A 139 3.56 -54.85 -11.64
N GLU A 140 3.03 -55.23 -12.81
CA GLU A 140 2.57 -54.26 -13.83
C GLU A 140 1.36 -53.45 -13.33
N GLU A 141 0.37 -54.07 -12.69
CA GLU A 141 -0.78 -53.38 -12.08
C GLU A 141 -0.34 -52.51 -10.88
N GLU A 142 0.62 -52.95 -10.08
CA GLU A 142 1.20 -52.18 -8.97
C GLU A 142 2.04 -51.00 -9.47
N GLU A 143 2.81 -51.18 -10.54
CA GLU A 143 3.60 -50.12 -11.17
C GLU A 143 2.70 -49.08 -11.86
N GLU A 144 1.64 -49.51 -12.55
CA GLU A 144 0.63 -48.61 -13.11
C GLU A 144 -0.12 -47.85 -12.02
N ALA A 145 -0.49 -48.52 -10.93
CA ALA A 145 -1.10 -47.89 -9.75
C ALA A 145 -0.16 -46.87 -9.09
N LEU A 146 1.14 -47.17 -8.97
CA LEU A 146 2.18 -46.26 -8.46
C LEU A 146 2.39 -45.05 -9.39
N ARG A 147 2.40 -45.26 -10.71
CA ARG A 147 2.51 -44.18 -11.71
C ARG A 147 1.29 -43.25 -11.67
N LEU A 148 0.08 -43.82 -11.66
CA LEU A 148 -1.17 -43.07 -11.52
C LEU A 148 -1.25 -42.34 -10.17
N TRP A 149 -0.78 -42.96 -9.09
CA TRP A 149 -0.69 -42.35 -7.77
C TRP A 149 0.28 -41.16 -7.76
N ALA A 150 1.49 -41.34 -8.33
CA ALA A 150 2.49 -40.29 -8.41
C ALA A 150 2.00 -39.11 -9.27
N ALA A 151 1.34 -39.37 -10.39
CA ALA A 151 0.74 -38.33 -11.23
C ALA A 151 -0.37 -37.55 -10.49
N ARG A 152 -1.25 -38.24 -9.76
CA ARG A 152 -2.32 -37.61 -8.98
C ARG A 152 -1.80 -36.82 -7.78
N TRP A 153 -0.75 -37.31 -7.12
CA TRP A 153 -0.08 -36.60 -6.05
C TRP A 153 0.62 -35.33 -6.55
N ARG A 154 1.33 -35.42 -7.69
CA ARG A 154 1.95 -34.25 -8.35
C ARG A 154 0.90 -33.20 -8.69
N LEU A 155 -0.22 -33.58 -9.31
CA LEU A 155 -1.31 -32.66 -9.63
C LEU A 155 -1.90 -32.01 -8.37
N PHE A 156 -2.07 -32.78 -7.28
CA PHE A 156 -2.56 -32.26 -6.01
C PHE A 156 -1.61 -31.23 -5.39
N VAL A 157 -0.29 -31.50 -5.38
CA VAL A 157 0.73 -30.57 -4.86
C VAL A 157 0.77 -29.30 -5.70
N VAL A 158 0.75 -29.43 -7.03
CA VAL A 158 0.78 -28.29 -7.94
C VAL A 158 -0.48 -27.42 -7.81
N ALA A 159 -1.66 -28.04 -7.75
CA ALA A 159 -2.92 -27.33 -7.50
C ALA A 159 -2.95 -26.68 -6.11
N GLY A 160 -2.35 -27.33 -5.11
CA GLY A 160 -2.16 -26.79 -3.76
C GLY A 160 -1.24 -25.56 -3.73
N LEU A 161 -0.15 -25.54 -4.50
CA LEU A 161 0.72 -24.38 -4.68
C LEU A 161 0.06 -23.25 -5.46
N PHE A 162 -0.87 -23.59 -6.35
CA PHE A 162 -1.64 -22.62 -7.12
C PHE A 162 -2.71 -21.91 -6.27
N VAL A 163 -3.58 -22.70 -5.62
CA VAL A 163 -4.76 -22.18 -4.89
C VAL A 163 -4.41 -21.82 -3.45
N GLY A 164 -3.63 -22.65 -2.77
CA GLY A 164 -3.38 -22.55 -1.33
C GLY A 164 -2.86 -21.19 -0.88
N PRO A 165 -1.75 -20.67 -1.46
CA PRO A 165 -1.23 -19.35 -1.14
C PRO A 165 -2.20 -18.20 -1.48
N PHE A 166 -3.13 -18.41 -2.41
CA PHE A 166 -4.11 -17.41 -2.83
C PHE A 166 -5.33 -17.34 -1.90
N VAL A 167 -5.70 -18.43 -1.22
CA VAL A 167 -6.92 -18.48 -0.36
C VAL A 167 -6.96 -17.36 0.69
N PRO A 168 -5.90 -17.08 1.48
CA PRO A 168 -5.91 -15.99 2.45
C PRO A 168 -6.09 -14.61 1.79
N ALA A 169 -5.67 -14.47 0.54
CA ALA A 169 -5.72 -13.24 -0.24
C ALA A 169 -7.01 -13.08 -1.07
N SER A 170 -7.87 -14.09 -1.09
CA SER A 170 -9.00 -14.23 -2.02
C SER A 170 -10.26 -13.44 -1.64
N ASN A 171 -10.28 -12.73 -0.50
CA ASN A 171 -11.50 -12.11 0.05
C ASN A 171 -12.65 -13.09 0.36
N VAL A 172 -12.39 -14.41 0.39
CA VAL A 172 -13.40 -15.44 0.74
C VAL A 172 -13.46 -15.69 2.24
N LEU A 173 -12.31 -15.88 2.89
CA LEU A 173 -12.25 -16.16 4.33
C LEU A 173 -12.36 -14.88 5.16
N PHE A 174 -11.61 -13.86 4.76
CA PHE A 174 -11.61 -12.53 5.37
C PHE A 174 -11.28 -11.50 4.28
N TYR A 175 -11.80 -10.28 4.44
CA TYR A 175 -11.50 -9.20 3.52
C TYR A 175 -10.08 -8.70 3.72
N VAL A 176 -9.37 -8.53 2.61
CA VAL A 176 -8.02 -7.98 2.59
C VAL A 176 -8.10 -6.50 2.22
N GLY A 177 -7.17 -5.69 2.72
CA GLY A 177 -7.10 -4.25 2.40
C GLY A 177 -6.66 -3.92 0.97
N THR A 178 -6.85 -4.82 0.02
CA THR A 178 -6.59 -4.60 -1.41
C THR A 178 -7.67 -5.30 -2.23
N PHE A 179 -8.27 -4.58 -3.18
CA PHE A 179 -9.25 -5.13 -4.10
C PHE A 179 -8.61 -6.14 -5.07
N ILE A 180 -7.66 -5.69 -5.91
CA ILE A 180 -6.74 -6.57 -6.66
C ILE A 180 -5.30 -6.17 -6.34
N GLY A 181 -4.46 -7.15 -6.04
CA GLY A 181 -3.02 -6.95 -5.87
C GLY A 181 -2.24 -7.94 -6.72
N GLU A 182 -1.57 -7.46 -7.78
CA GLU A 182 -0.74 -8.31 -8.67
C GLU A 182 0.33 -9.08 -7.89
N ARG A 183 0.89 -8.47 -6.84
CA ARG A 183 1.86 -9.11 -5.93
C ARG A 183 1.32 -10.37 -5.24
N LEU A 184 0.01 -10.51 -5.10
CA LEU A 184 -0.64 -11.69 -4.50
C LEU A 184 -0.54 -12.92 -5.42
N LEU A 185 -0.26 -12.70 -6.70
CA LEU A 185 -0.04 -13.77 -7.68
C LEU A 185 1.40 -14.30 -7.69
N TYR A 186 2.34 -13.75 -6.92
CA TYR A 186 3.73 -14.19 -6.94
C TYR A 186 3.87 -15.70 -6.62
N PHE A 187 3.33 -16.15 -5.48
CA PHE A 187 3.36 -17.57 -5.13
C PHE A 187 2.45 -18.43 -6.02
N PRO A 188 1.20 -18.04 -6.31
CA PRO A 188 0.36 -18.76 -7.27
C PRO A 188 1.00 -18.95 -8.65
N SER A 189 1.83 -18.00 -9.11
CA SER A 189 2.51 -18.11 -10.40
C SER A 189 3.46 -19.30 -10.49
N ILE A 190 4.04 -19.74 -9.37
CA ILE A 190 4.88 -20.94 -9.31
C ILE A 190 4.03 -22.18 -9.64
N GLY A 191 2.87 -22.31 -8.99
CA GLY A 191 1.92 -23.39 -9.28
C GLY A 191 1.44 -23.35 -10.73
N PHE A 192 1.17 -22.15 -11.26
CA PHE A 192 0.81 -21.96 -12.66
C PHE A 192 1.90 -22.43 -13.64
N CYS A 193 3.16 -22.03 -13.42
CA CYS A 193 4.28 -22.46 -14.27
C CYS A 193 4.47 -23.99 -14.25
N LEU A 194 4.29 -24.62 -13.08
CA LEU A 194 4.35 -26.09 -12.96
C LEU A 194 3.20 -26.77 -13.72
N LEU A 195 1.97 -26.24 -13.67
CA LEU A 195 0.85 -26.76 -14.46
C LEU A 195 1.09 -26.66 -15.96
N VAL A 196 1.59 -25.49 -16.41
CA VAL A 196 1.89 -25.25 -17.82
C VAL A 196 3.03 -26.17 -18.28
N SER A 197 4.07 -26.36 -17.45
CA SER A 197 5.17 -27.28 -17.73
C SER A 197 4.69 -28.73 -17.87
N GLU A 198 3.79 -29.19 -17.00
CA GLU A 198 3.25 -30.56 -17.07
C GLU A 198 2.41 -30.75 -18.35
N LEU A 199 1.58 -29.77 -18.69
CA LEU A 199 0.78 -29.78 -19.91
C LEU A 199 1.67 -29.85 -21.16
N LEU A 200 2.69 -28.99 -21.24
CA LEU A 200 3.63 -28.94 -22.36
C LEU A 200 4.48 -30.21 -22.44
N SER A 201 4.89 -30.78 -21.31
CA SER A 201 5.62 -32.04 -21.26
C SER A 201 4.77 -33.20 -21.77
N GLY A 202 3.49 -33.26 -21.40
CA GLY A 202 2.54 -34.23 -21.94
C GLY A 202 2.37 -34.11 -23.45
N VAL A 203 2.25 -32.89 -23.97
CA VAL A 203 2.17 -32.63 -25.42
C VAL A 203 3.46 -32.99 -26.15
N LEU A 204 4.63 -32.72 -25.55
CA LEU A 204 5.94 -33.11 -26.09
C LEU A 204 6.10 -34.63 -26.14
N LEU A 205 5.73 -35.33 -25.06
CA LEU A 205 5.78 -36.80 -24.99
C LEU A 205 4.79 -37.43 -25.98
N TRP A 206 3.60 -36.85 -26.15
CA TRP A 206 2.66 -37.28 -27.19
C TRP A 206 3.17 -37.00 -28.61
N ALA A 207 3.83 -35.86 -28.83
CA ALA A 207 4.42 -35.53 -30.13
C ALA A 207 5.65 -36.40 -30.46
N ALA A 208 6.38 -36.86 -29.44
CA ALA A 208 7.56 -37.72 -29.55
C ALA A 208 7.23 -39.22 -29.55
N GLY A 209 6.12 -39.62 -28.92
CA GLY A 209 5.78 -41.01 -28.61
C GLY A 209 4.71 -41.62 -29.53
N ASP A 210 5.15 -42.63 -30.27
CA ASP A 210 4.39 -43.82 -30.71
C ASP A 210 5.49 -44.91 -30.81
N ASN A 211 5.96 -45.35 -29.65
CA ASN A 211 7.16 -46.19 -29.48
C ASN A 211 6.83 -47.62 -29.02
N GLU A 212 5.67 -48.15 -29.46
CA GLU A 212 5.22 -49.51 -29.16
C GLU A 212 4.79 -50.26 -30.43
N ALA A 213 5.66 -50.30 -31.45
CA ALA A 213 5.43 -51.18 -32.61
C ALA A 213 6.69 -51.68 -33.34
N THR A 214 7.89 -51.53 -32.77
CA THR A 214 9.09 -52.18 -33.31
C THR A 214 9.95 -52.69 -32.17
N GLY A 215 9.76 -53.96 -31.83
CA GLY A 215 10.70 -54.67 -30.95
C GLY A 215 12.06 -54.77 -31.64
N ASP A 216 13.01 -54.02 -31.11
CA ASP A 216 14.44 -54.39 -31.11
C ASP A 216 15.15 -53.46 -30.13
N THR A 217 15.23 -53.88 -28.87
CA THR A 217 16.19 -53.33 -27.90
C THR A 217 16.85 -54.48 -27.15
N GLN A 218 18.08 -54.79 -27.56
CA GLN A 218 19.07 -55.43 -26.71
C GLN A 218 19.26 -54.60 -25.42
N PRO A 219 19.45 -55.23 -24.25
CA PRO A 219 19.60 -54.51 -23.00
C PRO A 219 20.96 -53.82 -22.93
N PRO A 220 21.07 -52.62 -22.33
CA PRO A 220 22.34 -51.94 -22.15
C PRO A 220 23.18 -52.66 -21.09
N THR A 221 24.44 -52.88 -21.42
CA THR A 221 25.50 -53.36 -20.53
C THR A 221 25.65 -52.46 -19.32
N ARG A 222 25.64 -53.07 -18.12
CA ARG A 222 25.98 -52.46 -16.84
C ARG A 222 27.36 -51.79 -16.92
N VAL A 223 27.43 -50.48 -16.69
CA VAL A 223 28.67 -49.82 -16.25
C VAL A 223 28.59 -49.69 -14.74
N ALA A 224 29.54 -50.34 -14.07
CA ALA A 224 29.69 -50.36 -12.63
C ALA A 224 29.90 -48.94 -12.07
N ALA A 225 29.22 -48.67 -10.97
CA ALA A 225 29.52 -47.55 -10.09
C ALA A 225 30.93 -47.77 -9.49
N ALA A 226 31.82 -46.80 -9.71
CA ALA A 226 32.99 -46.60 -8.87
C ALA A 226 32.67 -45.48 -7.89
N GLU A 227 32.60 -45.84 -6.61
CA GLU A 227 32.59 -44.96 -5.47
C GLU A 227 33.86 -44.08 -5.45
N GLY A 228 33.72 -42.84 -5.00
CA GLY A 228 34.85 -41.92 -4.85
C GLY A 228 34.44 -40.69 -4.05
N ALA A 229 34.69 -40.76 -2.75
CA ALA A 229 34.43 -39.73 -1.76
C ALA A 229 35.02 -38.36 -2.15
N ALA A 230 34.27 -37.32 -1.81
CA ALA A 230 34.75 -35.95 -1.80
C ALA A 230 35.80 -35.75 -0.69
N THR A 231 36.97 -35.25 -1.05
CA THR A 231 37.81 -34.43 -0.17
C THR A 231 38.24 -33.19 -0.93
N ALA A 232 37.97 -32.04 -0.33
CA ALA A 232 38.44 -30.72 -0.73
C ALA A 232 39.97 -30.64 -0.72
N ASP A 233 40.56 -29.89 -1.65
CA ASP A 233 41.34 -28.68 -1.33
C ASP A 233 42.15 -28.13 -2.52
N SER A 234 42.42 -26.82 -2.44
CA SER A 234 43.39 -26.00 -3.19
C SER A 234 43.01 -25.61 -4.63
N ALA A 235 42.78 -24.33 -4.97
CA ALA A 235 43.62 -23.12 -4.91
C ALA A 235 44.60 -22.96 -6.09
N SER A 236 44.63 -21.72 -6.62
CA SER A 236 45.64 -21.10 -7.51
C SER A 236 45.68 -21.59 -8.97
N ALA A 237 45.32 -20.77 -9.97
CA ALA A 237 46.07 -19.65 -10.56
C ALA A 237 47.23 -20.09 -11.47
N GLY A 238 47.28 -19.53 -12.68
CA GLY A 238 48.54 -19.39 -13.44
C GLY A 238 48.56 -19.96 -14.86
N ALA A 239 48.24 -19.08 -15.82
CA ALA A 239 48.93 -18.86 -17.09
C ALA A 239 49.74 -20.01 -17.76
N ARG A 240 49.48 -20.23 -19.05
CA ARG A 240 50.44 -19.89 -20.12
C ARG A 240 49.86 -20.06 -21.53
N ALA A 241 50.22 -19.10 -22.36
CA ALA A 241 49.97 -19.00 -23.79
C ALA A 241 51.08 -19.70 -24.60
N SER A 242 50.96 -19.58 -25.93
CA SER A 242 51.88 -19.93 -27.03
C SER A 242 51.75 -21.37 -27.56
N GLY A 243 51.69 -21.62 -28.87
CA GLY A 243 51.71 -20.75 -30.05
C GLY A 243 51.85 -21.60 -31.33
N GLN A 244 51.43 -21.04 -32.48
CA GLN A 244 51.96 -21.22 -33.86
C GLN A 244 52.01 -22.65 -34.46
N SER A 245 51.87 -22.91 -35.76
CA SER A 245 51.80 -22.14 -37.01
C SER A 245 51.67 -23.10 -38.21
N GLY A 246 51.13 -22.62 -39.35
CA GLY A 246 51.45 -23.06 -40.73
C GLY A 246 50.67 -24.27 -41.25
N GLY A 247 50.23 -24.38 -42.51
CA GLY A 247 50.39 -23.55 -43.72
C GLY A 247 49.88 -24.36 -44.94
N GLU A 248 49.46 -23.64 -45.99
CA GLU A 248 49.31 -24.05 -47.42
C GLU A 248 48.19 -25.06 -47.80
N ALA A 249 47.17 -24.67 -48.58
CA ALA A 249 47.11 -24.49 -50.06
C ALA A 249 47.24 -25.86 -50.77
N ASP A 250 46.36 -26.30 -51.69
CA ASP A 250 46.07 -25.66 -52.97
C ASP A 250 45.00 -26.45 -53.79
N THR A 251 44.37 -25.74 -54.73
CA THR A 251 43.79 -26.16 -56.04
C THR A 251 42.77 -27.29 -56.21
N GLY A 252 41.75 -27.01 -57.05
CA GLY A 252 41.36 -27.96 -58.11
C GLY A 252 39.90 -27.94 -58.56
N ASP A 253 39.62 -27.14 -59.59
CA ASP A 253 38.39 -26.99 -60.38
C ASP A 253 37.66 -28.27 -60.84
N GLY A 254 36.38 -28.10 -61.22
CA GLY A 254 35.75 -29.01 -62.19
C GLY A 254 34.22 -28.90 -62.31
N ALA A 255 33.74 -28.08 -63.25
CA ALA A 255 32.33 -27.85 -63.59
C ALA A 255 31.70 -28.90 -64.55
N SER A 256 30.36 -28.96 -64.58
CA SER A 256 29.42 -29.17 -65.72
C SER A 256 28.12 -29.84 -65.22
N VAL A 257 26.91 -29.24 -65.27
CA VAL A 257 26.00 -28.80 -66.37
C VAL A 257 25.25 -29.94 -67.08
N GLY A 258 23.91 -29.82 -67.11
CA GLY A 258 22.94 -30.55 -67.97
C GLY A 258 21.62 -30.82 -67.23
N VAL A 259 20.58 -29.96 -67.22
CA VAL A 259 19.60 -29.54 -68.25
C VAL A 259 18.50 -30.58 -68.58
N ALA A 260 17.24 -30.14 -68.37
CA ALA A 260 15.97 -30.52 -69.04
C ALA A 260 15.41 -31.95 -68.83
N ALA A 261 14.10 -32.25 -68.90
CA ALA A 261 12.81 -31.56 -69.02
C ALA A 261 11.72 -32.65 -68.76
N ALA A 262 10.65 -32.34 -68.01
CA ALA A 262 9.26 -32.16 -68.47
C ALA A 262 8.33 -33.41 -68.58
N ALA A 263 7.14 -33.19 -68.01
CA ALA A 263 5.79 -33.62 -68.43
C ALA A 263 5.24 -35.03 -68.11
N GLY A 264 4.02 -35.03 -67.56
CA GLY A 264 3.04 -36.12 -67.70
C GLY A 264 2.25 -36.48 -66.44
N GLY A 265 1.05 -35.92 -66.26
CA GLY A 265 -0.06 -36.63 -65.57
C GLY A 265 -0.89 -37.42 -66.62
N PRO A 266 -2.08 -37.98 -66.32
CA PRO A 266 -2.80 -38.14 -65.03
C PRO A 266 -3.30 -39.60 -64.82
N ALA A 267 -3.95 -39.92 -63.68
CA ALA A 267 -5.17 -40.76 -63.61
C ALA A 267 -5.56 -41.11 -62.16
N ALA A 268 -6.85 -40.99 -61.88
CA ALA A 268 -7.54 -41.43 -60.67
C ALA A 268 -7.99 -42.90 -60.79
N ALA A 269 -8.08 -43.62 -59.67
CA ALA A 269 -9.06 -44.70 -59.45
C ALA A 269 -9.12 -45.08 -57.96
N ASP A 270 -10.36 -45.23 -57.49
CA ASP A 270 -10.82 -45.74 -56.20
C ASP A 270 -10.29 -47.13 -55.81
N GLY A 271 -10.36 -47.45 -54.51
CA GLY A 271 -10.31 -48.85 -54.06
C GLY A 271 -9.98 -49.07 -52.59
N THR A 272 -10.98 -48.93 -51.72
CA THR A 272 -11.01 -49.43 -50.35
C THR A 272 -10.76 -50.95 -50.30
N ILE A 273 -9.71 -51.44 -49.65
CA ILE A 273 -9.67 -52.81 -49.06
C ILE A 273 -8.88 -52.80 -47.74
N ALA A 274 -9.60 -53.10 -46.66
CA ALA A 274 -9.06 -53.64 -45.43
C ALA A 274 -8.59 -55.08 -45.67
N GLY A 275 -7.41 -55.46 -45.18
CA GLY A 275 -6.92 -56.83 -45.29
C GLY A 275 -5.76 -57.10 -44.33
N GLN A 276 -6.03 -57.98 -43.37
CA GLN A 276 -5.09 -58.51 -42.38
C GLN A 276 -3.83 -59.11 -43.03
N CYS A 277 -2.68 -58.95 -42.37
CA CYS A 277 -1.43 -59.66 -42.71
C CYS A 277 -1.54 -61.16 -42.39
N PRO A 278 -1.18 -62.09 -43.30
CA PRO A 278 -1.06 -63.49 -42.98
C PRO A 278 0.33 -63.82 -42.41
N SER A 279 0.34 -64.84 -41.55
CA SER A 279 1.51 -65.42 -40.90
C SER A 279 2.48 -66.09 -41.88
N ARG A 280 3.77 -65.88 -41.61
CA ARG A 280 4.99 -66.60 -42.03
C ARG A 280 4.80 -67.80 -42.98
N GLY A 281 5.26 -67.62 -44.21
CA GLY A 281 5.63 -68.67 -45.14
C GLY A 281 6.68 -68.12 -46.13
N SER A 282 7.81 -68.81 -46.23
CA SER A 282 9.01 -68.47 -47.01
C SER A 282 8.74 -68.21 -48.51
N SER A 283 9.07 -67.01 -49.00
CA SER A 283 9.64 -66.77 -50.34
C SER A 283 9.91 -65.27 -50.51
N ALA A 284 11.15 -64.90 -50.81
CA ALA A 284 11.56 -63.53 -51.03
C ALA A 284 11.04 -62.94 -52.35
N VAL A 285 11.07 -61.60 -52.39
CA VAL A 285 11.12 -60.70 -53.56
C VAL A 285 9.86 -59.84 -53.82
N ARG A 286 10.07 -58.54 -53.54
CA ARG A 286 9.41 -57.34 -54.11
C ARG A 286 8.11 -56.84 -53.46
N ALA A 287 8.22 -56.33 -52.23
CA ALA A 287 7.31 -55.32 -51.67
C ALA A 287 8.05 -54.37 -50.69
N GLY A 288 9.13 -53.72 -51.13
CA GLY A 288 9.97 -52.86 -50.28
C GLY A 288 9.62 -51.37 -50.30
N GLY A 289 8.88 -50.87 -51.29
CA GLY A 289 8.69 -49.42 -51.49
C GLY A 289 7.58 -48.77 -50.66
N GLY A 290 6.48 -49.49 -50.42
CA GLY A 290 5.30 -48.94 -49.74
C GLY A 290 5.48 -48.73 -48.24
N CYS A 291 6.26 -49.60 -47.58
CA CYS A 291 6.48 -49.57 -46.12
C CYS A 291 7.57 -48.57 -45.70
N ALA A 292 8.54 -48.29 -46.58
CA ALA A 292 9.56 -47.25 -46.35
C ALA A 292 8.96 -45.84 -46.52
N ALA A 293 8.15 -45.61 -47.56
CA ALA A 293 7.51 -44.32 -47.81
C ALA A 293 6.48 -43.92 -46.73
N THR A 294 5.79 -44.88 -46.12
CA THR A 294 4.89 -44.63 -44.97
C THR A 294 5.66 -44.37 -43.69
N ARG A 295 6.79 -45.07 -43.46
CA ARG A 295 7.71 -44.81 -42.33
C ARG A 295 8.33 -43.42 -42.41
N ASP A 296 8.77 -42.98 -43.58
CA ASP A 296 9.35 -41.64 -43.79
C ASP A 296 8.31 -40.52 -43.57
N ARG A 297 7.06 -40.74 -44.00
CA ARG A 297 5.94 -39.81 -43.71
C ARG A 297 5.62 -39.71 -42.22
N LEU A 298 5.64 -40.83 -41.48
CA LEU A 298 5.41 -40.84 -40.04
C LEU A 298 6.54 -40.13 -39.29
N VAL A 299 7.81 -40.35 -39.66
CA VAL A 299 8.97 -39.67 -39.09
C VAL A 299 8.95 -38.17 -39.39
N ALA A 300 8.58 -37.78 -40.62
CA ALA A 300 8.42 -36.37 -40.99
C ALA A 300 7.29 -35.69 -40.20
N MET A 301 6.12 -36.33 -40.06
CA MET A 301 5.02 -35.81 -39.23
C MET A 301 5.40 -35.67 -37.75
N ARG A 302 6.17 -36.61 -37.19
CA ARG A 302 6.70 -36.51 -35.81
C ARG A 302 7.65 -35.33 -35.66
N ARG A 303 8.60 -35.13 -36.58
CA ARG A 303 9.51 -33.98 -36.58
C ARG A 303 8.77 -32.64 -36.69
N ILE A 304 7.72 -32.58 -37.52
CA ILE A 304 6.87 -31.39 -37.65
C ILE A 304 6.12 -31.12 -36.34
N ARG A 305 5.54 -32.16 -35.71
CA ARG A 305 4.84 -32.02 -34.41
C ARG A 305 5.78 -31.57 -33.30
N THR A 306 6.96 -32.17 -33.16
CA THR A 306 7.93 -31.77 -32.13
C THR A 306 8.47 -30.36 -32.38
N ALA A 307 8.79 -30.02 -33.63
CA ALA A 307 9.19 -28.65 -34.00
C ALA A 307 8.08 -27.63 -33.70
N ALA A 308 6.82 -27.97 -34.00
CA ALA A 308 5.67 -27.12 -33.66
C ALA A 308 5.53 -26.92 -32.15
N THR A 309 5.69 -27.97 -31.34
CA THR A 309 5.64 -27.85 -29.88
C THR A 309 6.77 -26.97 -29.33
N TYR A 310 8.02 -27.13 -29.82
CA TYR A 310 9.12 -26.25 -29.44
C TYR A 310 8.89 -24.80 -29.87
N ALA A 311 8.30 -24.57 -31.05
CA ALA A 311 7.93 -23.24 -31.50
C ALA A 311 6.87 -22.60 -30.59
N VAL A 312 5.87 -23.36 -30.14
CA VAL A 312 4.87 -22.89 -29.16
C VAL A 312 5.52 -22.52 -27.83
N ILE A 313 6.41 -23.38 -27.31
CA ILE A 313 7.15 -23.10 -26.06
C ILE A 313 7.97 -21.82 -26.19
N ALA A 314 8.73 -21.68 -27.29
CA ALA A 314 9.51 -20.48 -27.56
C ALA A 314 8.63 -19.23 -27.67
N ALA A 315 7.48 -19.32 -28.35
CA ALA A 315 6.53 -18.21 -28.46
C ALA A 315 5.98 -17.78 -27.09
N VAL A 316 5.62 -18.72 -26.22
CA VAL A 316 5.17 -18.44 -24.85
C VAL A 316 6.28 -17.77 -24.04
N LEU A 317 7.50 -18.30 -24.06
CA LEU A 317 8.63 -17.71 -23.35
C LEU A 317 8.96 -16.30 -23.83
N VAL A 318 9.02 -16.08 -25.15
CA VAL A 318 9.26 -14.76 -25.75
C VAL A 318 8.15 -13.80 -25.37
N PHE A 319 6.88 -14.22 -25.42
CA PHE A 319 5.75 -13.40 -25.00
C PHE A 319 5.92 -12.92 -23.55
N TYR A 320 6.12 -13.83 -22.59
CA TYR A 320 6.29 -13.44 -21.18
C TYR A 320 7.57 -12.63 -20.92
N ALA A 321 8.66 -12.89 -21.66
CA ALA A 321 9.90 -12.11 -21.57
C ALA A 321 9.68 -10.66 -22.05
N VAL A 322 9.01 -10.47 -23.20
CA VAL A 322 8.65 -9.14 -23.72
C VAL A 322 7.71 -8.42 -22.76
N ARG A 323 6.71 -9.10 -22.19
CA ARG A 323 5.81 -8.52 -21.20
C ARG A 323 6.54 -8.08 -19.93
N THR A 324 7.50 -8.88 -19.46
CA THR A 324 8.34 -8.53 -18.30
C THR A 324 9.21 -7.31 -18.61
N TRP A 325 9.84 -7.27 -19.77
CA TRP A 325 10.66 -6.14 -20.21
C TRP A 325 9.84 -4.84 -20.34
N GLN A 326 8.66 -4.91 -20.97
CA GLN A 326 7.73 -3.78 -21.07
C GLN A 326 7.27 -3.30 -19.68
N ARG A 327 6.93 -4.22 -18.78
CA ARG A 327 6.47 -3.87 -17.44
C ARG A 327 7.55 -3.14 -16.64
N ASN A 328 8.82 -3.51 -16.77
CA ASN A 328 9.93 -2.81 -16.10
C ASN A 328 10.02 -1.33 -16.50
N TRP A 329 9.55 -0.95 -17.69
CA TRP A 329 9.51 0.46 -18.10
C TRP A 329 8.49 1.28 -17.30
N ASP A 330 7.34 0.70 -16.97
CA ASP A 330 6.33 1.36 -16.14
C ASP A 330 6.87 1.66 -14.73
N TRP A 331 7.75 0.81 -14.20
CA TRP A 331 8.32 0.95 -12.85
C TRP A 331 9.55 1.86 -12.78
N ARG A 332 9.99 2.42 -13.91
CA ARG A 332 11.20 3.25 -13.96
C ARG A 332 11.06 4.59 -13.23
N THR A 333 9.85 5.16 -13.25
CA THR A 333 9.54 6.48 -12.67
C THR A 333 8.14 6.47 -12.07
N GLU A 334 7.88 7.33 -11.09
CA GLU A 334 6.55 7.50 -10.50
C GLU A 334 5.52 7.95 -11.57
N GLU A 335 5.97 8.78 -12.51
CA GLU A 335 5.21 9.24 -13.67
C GLU A 335 4.72 8.09 -14.54
N ALA A 336 5.63 7.26 -15.04
CA ALA A 336 5.30 6.13 -15.91
C ALA A 336 4.38 5.11 -15.20
N LEU A 337 4.58 4.95 -13.88
CA LEU A 337 3.81 4.03 -13.06
C LEU A 337 2.35 4.46 -12.95
N PHE A 338 2.07 5.72 -12.64
CA PHE A 338 0.69 6.20 -12.51
C PHE A 338 0.03 6.49 -13.86
N GLU A 339 0.78 6.86 -14.90
CA GLU A 339 0.25 6.98 -16.26
C GLU A 339 -0.15 5.62 -16.85
N SER A 340 0.62 4.56 -16.58
CA SER A 340 0.23 3.19 -16.95
C SER A 340 -0.99 2.73 -16.15
N ALA A 341 -1.04 3.00 -14.84
CA ALA A 341 -2.21 2.71 -14.01
C ALA A 341 -3.47 3.46 -14.49
N GLY A 342 -3.34 4.73 -14.91
CA GLY A 342 -4.42 5.54 -15.45
C GLY A 342 -5.02 5.01 -16.75
N ARG A 343 -4.20 4.35 -17.58
CA ARG A 343 -4.65 3.68 -18.81
C ARG A 343 -5.49 2.43 -18.52
N VAL A 344 -5.20 1.72 -17.44
CA VAL A 344 -5.90 0.48 -17.06
C VAL A 344 -7.11 0.74 -16.17
N CYS A 345 -6.96 1.66 -15.21
CA CYS A 345 -7.93 2.00 -14.18
C CYS A 345 -8.33 3.49 -14.24
N PRO A 346 -8.91 3.99 -15.35
CA PRO A 346 -9.24 5.41 -15.50
C PRO A 346 -10.33 5.87 -14.52
N THR A 347 -11.17 4.95 -14.04
CA THR A 347 -12.24 5.21 -13.09
C THR A 347 -11.79 5.08 -11.63
N SER A 348 -10.51 4.83 -11.36
CA SER A 348 -10.06 4.66 -9.98
C SER A 348 -9.82 5.99 -9.27
N ALA A 349 -10.50 6.23 -8.14
CA ALA A 349 -10.38 7.47 -7.37
C ALA A 349 -8.93 7.74 -6.93
N LYS A 350 -8.22 6.69 -6.49
CA LYS A 350 -6.82 6.79 -6.02
C LYS A 350 -5.84 7.00 -7.17
N VAL A 351 -6.07 6.35 -8.32
CA VAL A 351 -5.27 6.60 -9.52
C VAL A 351 -5.48 8.04 -10.02
N GLN A 352 -6.73 8.52 -10.04
CA GLN A 352 -7.05 9.91 -10.37
C GLN A 352 -6.37 10.90 -9.40
N LEU A 353 -6.35 10.61 -8.09
CA LEU A 353 -5.61 11.43 -7.13
C LEU A 353 -4.11 11.49 -7.48
N ASN A 354 -3.47 10.35 -7.73
CA ASN A 354 -2.04 10.30 -8.03
C ASN A 354 -1.69 10.95 -9.37
N LEU A 355 -2.54 10.79 -10.40
CA LEU A 355 -2.42 11.54 -11.65
C LEU A 355 -2.53 13.05 -11.43
N GLY A 356 -3.42 13.50 -10.55
CA GLY A 356 -3.51 14.91 -10.18
C GLY A 356 -2.27 15.44 -9.48
N ILE A 357 -1.68 14.65 -8.56
CA ILE A 357 -0.41 14.99 -7.90
C ILE A 357 0.70 15.13 -8.94
N LEU A 358 0.74 14.22 -9.92
CA LEU A 358 1.72 14.25 -11.01
C LEU A 358 1.60 15.52 -11.85
N GLN A 359 0.38 15.88 -12.28
CA GLN A 359 0.15 17.11 -13.04
C GLN A 359 0.52 18.36 -12.23
N ARG A 360 0.25 18.35 -10.92
CA ARG A 360 0.66 19.45 -10.03
C ARG A 360 2.18 19.60 -9.98
N ARG A 361 2.92 18.49 -9.90
CA ARG A 361 4.40 18.51 -9.94
C ARG A 361 4.95 19.01 -11.28
N ARG A 362 4.23 18.78 -12.38
CA ARG A 362 4.53 19.33 -13.72
C ARG A 362 4.19 20.82 -13.86
N GLY A 363 3.52 21.42 -12.87
CA GLY A 363 3.10 22.82 -12.88
C GLY A 363 1.72 23.07 -13.51
N ASP A 364 1.08 22.07 -14.11
CA ASP A 364 -0.27 22.21 -14.66
C ASP A 364 -1.33 22.05 -13.56
N GLN A 365 -1.61 23.16 -12.87
CA GLN A 365 -2.65 23.21 -11.83
C GLN A 365 -4.05 22.92 -12.38
N SER A 366 -4.31 23.28 -13.65
CA SER A 366 -5.62 23.08 -14.27
C SER A 366 -5.92 21.60 -14.48
N ALA A 367 -4.94 20.84 -14.98
CA ALA A 367 -5.06 19.39 -15.14
C ALA A 367 -5.11 18.69 -13.78
N ALA A 368 -4.32 19.15 -12.82
CA ALA A 368 -4.35 18.63 -11.45
C ALA A 368 -5.76 18.76 -10.84
N LEU A 369 -6.38 19.94 -10.94
CA LEU A 369 -7.74 20.17 -10.45
C LEU A 369 -8.78 19.28 -11.15
N ARG A 370 -8.66 19.04 -12.46
CA ARG A 370 -9.56 18.11 -13.17
C ARG A 370 -9.47 16.70 -12.58
N HIS A 371 -8.25 16.20 -12.35
CA HIS A 371 -8.02 14.88 -11.76
C HIS A 371 -8.52 14.78 -10.32
N PHE A 372 -8.25 15.78 -9.46
CA PHE A 372 -8.73 15.76 -8.07
C PHE A 372 -10.25 15.85 -7.97
N ARG A 373 -10.89 16.71 -8.79
CA ARG A 373 -12.35 16.77 -8.87
C ARG A 373 -12.92 15.45 -9.37
N ARG A 374 -12.27 14.80 -10.33
CA ARG A 374 -12.70 13.47 -10.81
C ARG A 374 -12.62 12.42 -9.69
N ALA A 375 -11.53 12.39 -8.92
CA ALA A 375 -11.39 11.51 -7.76
C ALA A 375 -12.54 11.72 -6.74
N ARG A 376 -12.89 12.99 -6.45
CA ARG A 376 -14.01 13.35 -5.56
C ARG A 376 -15.38 12.94 -6.13
N THR A 377 -15.57 12.99 -7.45
CA THR A 377 -16.83 12.53 -8.08
C THR A 377 -16.98 11.01 -8.08
N ILE A 378 -15.86 10.27 -8.18
CA ILE A 378 -15.84 8.80 -8.19
C ILE A 378 -16.19 8.28 -6.79
N GLU A 379 -15.51 8.76 -5.75
CA GLU A 379 -15.81 8.39 -4.37
C GLU A 379 -15.92 9.66 -3.51
N PRO A 380 -17.14 10.18 -3.26
CA PRO A 380 -17.36 11.36 -2.43
C PRO A 380 -16.88 11.22 -0.98
N GLY A 381 -16.80 10.00 -0.46
CA GLY A 381 -16.24 9.69 0.86
C GLY A 381 -14.71 9.75 0.92
N TYR A 382 -14.03 9.88 -0.23
CA TYR A 382 -12.57 9.99 -0.29
C TYR A 382 -12.15 11.43 0.03
N CYS A 383 -11.61 11.65 1.24
CA CYS A 383 -11.39 13.00 1.76
C CYS A 383 -10.03 13.61 1.36
N GLU A 384 -9.02 12.81 1.00
CA GLU A 384 -7.70 13.32 0.58
C GLU A 384 -7.71 14.27 -0.64
N PRO A 385 -8.54 14.07 -1.69
CA PRO A 385 -8.63 15.01 -2.81
C PRO A 385 -8.94 16.45 -2.41
N GLY A 386 -9.69 16.69 -1.33
CA GLY A 386 -10.04 18.04 -0.87
C GLY A 386 -8.81 18.88 -0.53
N TYR A 387 -7.84 18.30 0.19
CA TYR A 387 -6.56 18.95 0.49
C TYR A 387 -5.83 19.36 -0.79
N TRP A 388 -5.76 18.45 -1.77
CA TRP A 388 -5.05 18.72 -3.02
C TRP A 388 -5.76 19.72 -3.93
N ILE A 389 -7.10 19.76 -3.91
CA ILE A 389 -7.88 20.82 -4.55
C ILE A 389 -7.53 22.16 -3.91
N GLY A 390 -7.55 22.25 -2.58
CA GLY A 390 -7.21 23.45 -1.83
C GLY A 390 -5.83 24.00 -2.17
N ILE A 391 -4.78 23.17 -2.11
CA ILE A 391 -3.41 23.56 -2.50
C ILE A 391 -3.34 24.02 -3.96
N SER A 392 -4.01 23.30 -4.87
CA SER A 392 -3.93 23.63 -6.30
C SER A 392 -4.66 24.95 -6.62
N LEU A 393 -5.74 25.27 -5.89
CA LEU A 393 -6.43 26.57 -5.99
C LEU A 393 -5.54 27.71 -5.49
N VAL A 394 -4.89 27.55 -4.35
CA VAL A 394 -3.92 28.54 -3.82
C VAL A 394 -2.80 28.80 -4.84
N ASN A 395 -2.23 27.74 -5.41
CA ASN A 395 -1.18 27.85 -6.43
C ASN A 395 -1.67 28.43 -7.77
N SER A 396 -2.98 28.35 -8.05
CA SER A 396 -3.60 28.92 -9.24
C SER A 396 -3.98 30.40 -9.06
N GLY A 397 -3.72 31.00 -7.90
CA GLY A 397 -4.05 32.39 -7.60
C GLY A 397 -5.43 32.62 -6.98
N ASP A 398 -6.13 31.56 -6.55
CA ASP A 398 -7.39 31.66 -5.80
C ASP A 398 -7.21 31.13 -4.36
N PRO A 399 -6.54 31.92 -3.48
CA PRO A 399 -6.31 31.50 -2.10
C PRO A 399 -7.60 31.46 -1.28
N GLN A 400 -8.64 32.22 -1.64
CA GLN A 400 -9.90 32.26 -0.88
C GLN A 400 -10.64 30.92 -0.97
N SER A 401 -10.90 30.44 -2.18
CA SER A 401 -11.51 29.12 -2.38
C SER A 401 -10.60 28.00 -1.87
N GLY A 402 -9.28 28.18 -2.03
CA GLY A 402 -8.29 27.22 -1.57
C GLY A 402 -8.29 27.01 -0.05
N VAL A 403 -8.43 28.10 0.74
CA VAL A 403 -8.54 28.02 2.20
C VAL A 403 -9.80 27.26 2.62
N VAL A 404 -10.95 27.48 1.98
CA VAL A 404 -12.20 26.76 2.30
C VAL A 404 -12.04 25.25 2.12
N GLU A 405 -11.42 24.80 1.02
CA GLU A 405 -11.16 23.37 0.77
C GLU A 405 -10.13 22.80 1.76
N LEU A 406 -9.10 23.56 2.12
CA LEU A 406 -8.12 23.15 3.14
C LEU A 406 -8.73 23.06 4.55
N GLU A 407 -9.63 23.98 4.91
CA GLU A 407 -10.35 23.93 6.17
C GLU A 407 -11.25 22.70 6.27
N SER A 408 -11.92 22.33 5.17
CA SER A 408 -12.69 21.09 5.09
C SER A 408 -11.77 19.86 5.26
N ALA A 409 -10.56 19.91 4.69
CA ALA A 409 -9.58 18.84 4.80
C ALA A 409 -9.04 18.60 6.21
N LEU A 410 -9.21 19.53 7.16
CA LEU A 410 -8.87 19.31 8.58
C LEU A 410 -9.70 18.18 9.22
N GLY A 411 -10.91 17.91 8.70
CA GLY A 411 -11.71 16.75 9.12
C GLY A 411 -11.18 15.41 8.63
N CYS A 412 -10.22 15.40 7.70
CA CYS A 412 -9.67 14.18 7.10
C CYS A 412 -8.40 13.73 7.82
N LYS A 413 -8.50 12.65 8.61
CA LYS A 413 -7.38 12.08 9.40
C LYS A 413 -6.06 11.96 8.62
N TYR A 414 -6.12 11.64 7.33
CA TYR A 414 -4.93 11.36 6.51
C TYR A 414 -4.19 12.60 6.00
N VAL A 415 -4.88 13.75 5.90
CA VAL A 415 -4.31 15.01 5.38
C VAL A 415 -4.45 16.18 6.35
N ALA A 416 -5.07 15.99 7.53
CA ALA A 416 -5.32 17.06 8.50
C ALA A 416 -4.03 17.76 8.92
N ALA A 417 -2.94 17.02 9.17
CA ALA A 417 -1.66 17.60 9.56
C ALA A 417 -1.04 18.44 8.44
N ASP A 418 -1.14 17.98 7.19
CA ASP A 418 -0.63 18.70 6.01
C ASP A 418 -1.48 19.92 5.69
N ALA A 419 -2.81 19.78 5.80
CA ALA A 419 -3.76 20.88 5.67
C ALA A 419 -3.51 21.97 6.72
N LEU A 420 -3.26 21.59 7.98
CA LEU A 420 -2.94 22.54 9.05
C LEU A 420 -1.64 23.30 8.77
N LYS A 421 -0.59 22.62 8.31
CA LYS A 421 0.67 23.27 7.90
C LYS A 421 0.48 24.21 6.72
N ALA A 422 -0.31 23.80 5.72
CA ALA A 422 -0.62 24.63 4.57
C ALA A 422 -1.39 25.88 4.98
N LEU A 423 -2.43 25.74 5.80
CA LEU A 423 -3.20 26.87 6.34
C LEU A 423 -2.33 27.81 7.16
N HIS A 424 -1.47 27.29 8.05
CA HIS A 424 -0.53 28.11 8.79
C HIS A 424 0.35 28.96 7.87
N THR A 425 0.88 28.34 6.81
CA THR A 425 1.70 29.03 5.80
C THR A 425 0.89 30.13 5.10
N ILE A 426 -0.33 29.81 4.64
CA ILE A 426 -1.21 30.77 3.94
C ILE A 426 -1.55 31.95 4.84
N TYR A 427 -2.01 31.71 6.07
CA TYR A 427 -2.34 32.78 7.02
C TYR A 427 -1.13 33.61 7.41
N SER A 428 0.06 33.01 7.48
CA SER A 428 1.30 33.75 7.75
C SER A 428 1.62 34.73 6.62
N VAL A 429 1.41 34.31 5.35
CA VAL A 429 1.63 35.15 4.17
C VAL A 429 0.55 36.24 4.06
N LEU A 430 -0.71 35.91 4.32
CA LEU A 430 -1.80 36.89 4.37
C LEU A 430 -1.53 37.97 5.42
N HIS A 431 -1.08 37.55 6.62
CA HIS A 431 -0.67 38.48 7.67
C HIS A 431 0.55 39.31 7.26
N SER A 432 1.56 38.73 6.62
CA SER A 432 2.74 39.51 6.17
C SER A 432 2.39 40.55 5.10
N ASN A 433 1.42 40.25 4.23
CA ASN A 433 0.95 41.17 3.19
C ASN A 433 0.13 42.32 3.78
N SER A 434 -0.62 42.05 4.86
CA SER A 434 -1.48 43.03 5.54
C SER A 434 -1.22 43.04 7.05
N PRO A 435 -0.04 43.51 7.53
CA PRO A 435 0.39 43.33 8.92
C PRO A 435 -0.44 44.09 9.95
N LYS A 436 -1.25 45.06 9.50
CA LYS A 436 -2.17 45.83 10.35
C LYS A 436 -3.57 45.22 10.42
N ASP A 437 -3.93 44.30 9.52
CA ASP A 437 -5.27 43.72 9.48
C ASP A 437 -5.42 42.60 10.53
N PRO A 438 -6.27 42.76 11.56
CA PRO A 438 -6.50 41.73 12.56
C PRO A 438 -7.24 40.51 12.00
N ASN A 439 -7.95 40.62 10.87
CA ASN A 439 -8.86 39.57 10.40
C ASN A 439 -8.14 38.28 10.00
N HIS A 440 -6.95 38.37 9.40
CA HIS A 440 -6.18 37.18 9.04
C HIS A 440 -5.67 36.42 10.28
N VAL A 441 -5.21 37.15 11.30
CA VAL A 441 -4.79 36.56 12.58
C VAL A 441 -5.98 35.96 13.32
N LEU A 442 -7.11 36.66 13.31
CA LEU A 442 -8.36 36.20 13.93
C LEU A 442 -8.90 34.95 13.23
N GLY A 443 -8.86 34.91 11.89
CA GLY A 443 -9.25 33.76 11.09
C GLY A 443 -8.42 32.51 11.43
N TRP A 444 -7.09 32.65 11.46
CA TRP A 444 -6.21 31.57 11.90
C TRP A 444 -6.49 31.13 13.34
N GLY A 445 -6.65 32.09 14.25
CA GLY A 445 -6.99 31.82 15.64
C GLY A 445 -8.29 31.02 15.80
N ARG A 446 -9.35 31.38 15.07
CA ARG A 446 -10.63 30.64 15.05
C ARG A 446 -10.47 29.18 14.63
N LEU A 447 -9.59 28.90 13.67
CA LEU A 447 -9.30 27.52 13.25
C LEU A 447 -8.65 26.73 14.38
N LEU A 448 -7.64 27.33 15.05
CA LEU A 448 -6.94 26.68 16.16
C LEU A 448 -7.81 26.41 17.39
N LEU A 449 -8.88 27.18 17.57
CA LEU A 449 -9.88 26.95 18.63
C LEU A 449 -10.77 25.72 18.36
N ARG A 450 -10.72 25.13 17.16
CA ARG A 450 -11.49 23.92 16.85
C ARG A 450 -10.99 22.74 17.71
N PRO A 451 -11.90 22.04 18.43
CA PRO A 451 -11.51 21.00 19.39
C PRO A 451 -10.83 19.79 18.71
N GLU A 452 -11.06 19.58 17.41
CA GLU A 452 -10.43 18.52 16.62
C GLU A 452 -8.91 18.69 16.52
N LEU A 453 -8.40 19.92 16.59
CA LEU A 453 -6.98 20.22 16.43
C LEU A 453 -6.17 20.08 17.72
N ARG A 454 -6.83 20.07 18.89
CA ARG A 454 -6.17 20.03 20.21
C ARG A 454 -5.10 21.12 20.39
N GLN A 455 -5.35 22.31 19.84
CA GLN A 455 -4.45 23.48 19.91
C GLN A 455 -5.13 24.69 20.57
N LEU A 456 -6.08 24.46 21.48
CA LEU A 456 -6.90 25.51 22.10
C LEU A 456 -6.05 26.65 22.69
N ALA A 457 -5.04 26.27 23.47
CA ALA A 457 -4.06 27.17 24.07
C ALA A 457 -3.41 28.13 23.06
N GLN A 458 -2.88 27.58 21.95
CA GLN A 458 -2.29 28.35 20.86
C GLN A 458 -3.33 29.20 20.11
N GLY A 459 -4.55 28.68 19.96
CA GLY A 459 -5.68 29.41 19.38
C GLY A 459 -6.03 30.65 20.19
N CYS A 460 -6.15 30.52 21.51
CA CYS A 460 -6.42 31.64 22.41
C CYS A 460 -5.31 32.71 22.37
N ASP A 461 -4.03 32.31 22.41
CA ASP A 461 -2.90 33.24 22.26
C ASP A 461 -2.98 34.02 20.93
N THR A 462 -3.35 33.34 19.84
CA THR A 462 -3.49 33.93 18.50
C THR A 462 -4.67 34.91 18.44
N VAL A 463 -5.81 34.54 19.02
CA VAL A 463 -7.01 35.38 19.06
C VAL A 463 -6.80 36.61 19.95
N GLU A 464 -6.09 36.48 21.08
CA GLU A 464 -5.72 37.64 21.91
C GLU A 464 -4.79 38.61 21.17
N ARG A 465 -3.84 38.09 20.37
CA ARG A 465 -3.02 38.94 19.49
C ARG A 465 -3.89 39.70 18.50
N ALA A 466 -4.89 39.05 17.89
CA ALA A 466 -5.84 39.73 17.01
C ALA A 466 -6.67 40.79 17.75
N ALA A 467 -7.07 40.52 19.01
CA ALA A 467 -7.76 41.50 19.85
C ALA A 467 -6.91 42.74 20.10
N LEU A 468 -5.62 42.58 20.42
CA LEU A 468 -4.71 43.71 20.59
C LEU A 468 -4.52 44.51 19.29
N MET A 469 -4.42 43.83 18.14
CA MET A 469 -4.37 44.50 16.83
C MET A 469 -5.64 45.30 16.55
N ALA A 470 -6.82 44.73 16.82
CA ALA A 470 -8.11 45.43 16.70
C ALA A 470 -8.17 46.65 17.64
N ALA A 471 -7.65 46.52 18.87
CA ALA A 471 -7.59 47.63 19.83
C ALA A 471 -6.71 48.78 19.32
N GLN A 472 -5.57 48.48 18.68
CA GLN A 472 -4.70 49.48 18.06
C GLN A 472 -5.33 50.19 16.86
N LEU A 473 -6.39 49.63 16.27
CA LEU A 473 -7.20 50.27 15.22
C LEU A 473 -8.42 51.02 15.76
N GLY A 474 -8.67 50.96 17.08
CA GLY A 474 -9.87 51.53 17.69
C GLY A 474 -11.14 50.69 17.48
N ASP A 475 -11.01 49.44 17.02
CA ASP A 475 -12.13 48.53 16.80
C ASP A 475 -12.56 47.85 18.11
N VAL A 476 -13.48 48.50 18.82
CA VAL A 476 -14.02 48.00 20.09
C VAL A 476 -14.83 46.70 19.90
N GLN A 477 -15.54 46.56 18.78
CA GLN A 477 -16.34 45.36 18.49
C GLN A 477 -15.44 44.17 18.18
N GLY A 478 -14.38 44.38 17.40
CA GLY A 478 -13.35 43.38 17.12
C GLY A 478 -12.70 42.82 18.38
N VAL A 479 -12.33 43.70 19.32
CA VAL A 479 -11.80 43.28 20.65
C VAL A 479 -12.79 42.40 21.39
N ALA A 480 -14.05 42.82 21.50
CA ALA A 480 -15.07 42.06 22.22
C ALA A 480 -15.30 40.69 21.58
N SER A 481 -15.37 40.64 20.23
CA SER A 481 -15.59 39.40 19.49
C SER A 481 -14.44 38.39 19.66
N ALA A 482 -13.19 38.86 19.58
CA ALA A 482 -12.01 38.02 19.73
C ALA A 482 -11.93 37.43 21.15
N VAL A 483 -12.09 38.27 22.18
CA VAL A 483 -12.07 37.78 23.58
C VAL A 483 -13.22 36.80 23.85
N HIS A 484 -14.40 37.06 23.29
CA HIS A 484 -15.54 36.14 23.45
C HIS A 484 -15.27 34.76 22.84
N LEU A 485 -14.67 34.71 21.64
CA LEU A 485 -14.36 33.45 20.95
C LEU A 485 -13.47 32.51 21.78
N CYS A 486 -12.38 33.03 22.36
CA CYS A 486 -11.51 32.23 23.21
C CYS A 486 -12.24 31.79 24.50
N LYS A 487 -13.00 32.69 25.14
CA LYS A 487 -13.77 32.35 26.33
C LYS A 487 -14.78 31.22 26.07
N GLU A 488 -15.53 31.32 24.98
CA GLU A 488 -16.52 30.32 24.60
C GLU A 488 -15.86 28.96 24.31
N ALA A 489 -14.73 28.96 23.61
CA ALA A 489 -14.00 27.72 23.30
C ALA A 489 -13.44 27.02 24.56
N LEU A 490 -12.91 27.79 25.53
CA LEU A 490 -12.48 27.27 26.84
C LEU A 490 -13.65 26.66 27.62
N GLN A 491 -14.80 27.34 27.65
CA GLN A 491 -16.00 26.84 28.33
C GLN A 491 -16.52 25.55 27.69
N GLN A 492 -16.53 25.47 26.35
CA GLN A 492 -16.95 24.26 25.65
C GLN A 492 -16.01 23.08 25.91
N GLN A 493 -14.70 23.31 26.01
CA GLN A 493 -13.75 22.25 26.34
C GLN A 493 -13.94 21.76 27.77
N GLN A 494 -14.09 22.67 28.73
CA GLN A 494 -14.37 22.31 30.12
C GLN A 494 -15.62 21.42 30.23
N LEU A 495 -16.72 21.79 29.56
CA LEU A 495 -17.94 20.99 29.52
C LEU A 495 -17.73 19.59 28.90
N ARG A 496 -16.89 19.47 27.87
CA ARG A 496 -16.55 18.17 27.26
C ARG A 496 -15.76 17.30 28.23
N ASP A 497 -14.79 17.88 28.92
CA ASP A 497 -13.97 17.16 29.89
C ASP A 497 -14.81 16.67 31.09
N GLU A 498 -15.72 17.51 31.59
CA GLU A 498 -16.72 17.14 32.60
C GLU A 498 -17.59 15.95 32.14
N LEU A 499 -18.07 15.99 30.90
CA LEU A 499 -18.89 14.91 30.33
C LEU A 499 -18.11 13.59 30.18
N LEU A 500 -16.84 13.66 29.75
CA LEU A 500 -15.98 12.49 29.58
C LEU A 500 -15.65 11.82 30.91
N VAL A 501 -15.41 12.61 31.97
CA VAL A 501 -15.22 12.10 33.34
C VAL A 501 -16.50 11.43 33.86
N GLY A 502 -17.66 12.05 33.62
CA GLY A 502 -18.96 11.47 33.99
C GLY A 502 -19.31 10.15 33.29
N LEU A 503 -18.89 9.99 32.02
CA LEU A 503 -19.07 8.74 31.27
C LEU A 503 -18.12 7.64 31.75
N ARG A 504 -16.85 7.95 32.05
CA ARG A 504 -15.91 6.99 32.64
C ARG A 504 -16.38 6.45 34.00
N GLY A 505 -17.04 7.29 34.80
CA GLY A 505 -17.62 6.87 36.08
C GLY A 505 -18.86 5.96 35.96
N ARG A 506 -19.49 5.86 34.78
CA ARG A 506 -20.60 4.93 34.53
C ARG A 506 -20.14 3.56 34.04
N ASP A 507 -19.09 3.51 33.23
CA ASP A 507 -18.65 2.26 32.58
C ASP A 507 -17.83 1.34 33.50
N THR A 508 -17.26 1.84 34.59
CA THR A 508 -16.45 1.01 35.49
C THR A 508 -17.25 0.27 36.56
N GLY A 509 -18.54 0.53 36.75
CA GLY A 509 -19.35 -0.16 37.78
C GLY A 509 -18.83 0.02 39.22
N GLU A 510 -17.77 0.79 39.43
CA GLU A 510 -17.22 1.19 40.72
C GLU A 510 -17.95 2.46 41.16
N ALA A 511 -19.24 2.30 41.45
CA ALA A 511 -19.89 3.12 42.46
C ALA A 511 -19.45 2.60 43.84
N GLU A 512 -18.16 2.61 44.14
CA GLU A 512 -17.68 2.37 45.50
C GLU A 512 -17.82 3.66 46.29
N ALA A 513 -18.69 3.60 47.29
CA ALA A 513 -18.79 4.53 48.39
C ALA A 513 -17.44 4.58 49.14
N GLY A 514 -16.58 5.52 48.75
CA GLY A 514 -15.25 5.68 49.36
C GLY A 514 -14.61 7.04 49.07
N GLY A 515 -15.01 8.06 49.83
CA GLY A 515 -14.20 9.27 50.06
C GLY A 515 -14.33 10.40 49.02
N PRO A 516 -14.69 11.64 49.44
CA PRO A 516 -14.56 12.82 48.61
C PRO A 516 -13.07 13.21 48.52
N GLY A 517 -12.33 12.70 47.53
CA GLY A 517 -10.89 13.02 47.50
C GLY A 517 -10.07 12.70 46.25
N LEU A 518 -10.59 12.02 45.22
CA LEU A 518 -9.78 11.74 44.02
C LEU A 518 -10.43 12.08 42.67
N VAL A 519 -11.69 12.54 42.67
CA VAL A 519 -12.40 12.97 41.45
C VAL A 519 -12.58 14.50 41.40
N SER A 520 -12.38 15.20 42.53
CA SER A 520 -12.44 16.68 42.58
C SER A 520 -11.17 17.37 42.07
N ASP A 521 -10.01 16.71 42.15
CA ASP A 521 -8.73 17.38 41.91
C ASP A 521 -8.42 17.56 40.42
N ALA A 522 -9.04 16.78 39.54
CA ALA A 522 -9.01 16.99 38.09
C ALA A 522 -9.98 18.07 37.61
N LEU A 523 -10.92 18.51 38.46
CA LEU A 523 -12.02 19.42 38.16
C LEU A 523 -12.08 20.63 39.11
N THR A 524 -10.94 20.98 39.72
CA THR A 524 -10.79 22.30 40.34
C THR A 524 -10.79 23.38 39.24
N PRO A 525 -11.12 24.65 39.55
CA PRO A 525 -10.82 25.78 38.67
C PRO A 525 -9.32 25.92 38.34
N ASP A 526 -8.47 25.02 38.84
CA ASP A 526 -7.05 24.82 38.55
C ASP A 526 -6.79 23.63 37.60
N GLY A 527 -7.76 23.20 36.78
CA GLY A 527 -7.46 22.47 35.55
C GLY A 527 -6.52 23.30 34.64
N PRO A 528 -5.78 22.70 33.68
CA PRO A 528 -4.78 23.42 32.87
C PRO A 528 -5.34 24.63 32.10
N GLU A 529 -6.67 24.71 31.92
CA GLU A 529 -7.36 25.77 31.18
C GLU A 529 -7.92 26.90 32.04
N GLY A 530 -8.13 26.66 33.34
CA GLY A 530 -8.56 27.68 34.31
C GLY A 530 -7.61 28.87 34.44
N PRO A 531 -6.27 28.67 34.47
CA PRO A 531 -5.29 29.74 34.41
C PRO A 531 -5.42 30.63 33.16
N MET A 532 -5.68 30.03 31.99
CA MET A 532 -5.83 30.78 30.74
C MET A 532 -7.05 31.71 30.78
N GLN A 533 -8.20 31.20 31.25
CA GLN A 533 -9.40 32.01 31.39
C GLN A 533 -9.18 33.20 32.34
N ARG A 534 -8.48 33.00 33.47
CA ARG A 534 -8.16 34.09 34.41
C ARG A 534 -7.27 35.17 33.76
N CYS A 535 -6.26 34.76 32.99
CA CYS A 535 -5.42 35.72 32.26
C CYS A 535 -6.22 36.53 31.24
N LEU A 536 -7.11 35.87 30.49
CA LEU A 536 -7.97 36.52 29.50
C LEU A 536 -8.89 37.56 30.14
N GLU A 537 -9.53 37.20 31.26
CA GLU A 537 -10.41 38.10 32.01
C GLU A 537 -9.66 39.31 32.60
N ALA A 538 -8.41 39.11 33.03
CA ALA A 538 -7.57 40.20 33.54
C ALA A 538 -7.10 41.18 32.44
N ARG A 539 -6.83 40.69 31.21
CA ARG A 539 -6.36 41.53 30.09
C ARG A 539 -7.50 42.23 29.33
N ARG A 540 -8.70 41.65 29.30
CA ARG A 540 -9.87 42.19 28.57
C ARG A 540 -10.12 43.70 28.82
N PRO A 541 -10.13 44.21 30.06
CA PRO A 541 -10.34 45.64 30.32
C PRO A 541 -9.26 46.53 29.70
N VAL A 542 -8.03 46.03 29.61
CA VAL A 542 -6.90 46.76 29.03
C VAL A 542 -7.10 46.90 27.52
N TYR A 543 -7.43 45.81 26.81
CA TYR A 543 -7.72 45.86 25.37
C TYR A 543 -8.87 46.82 25.05
N HIS A 544 -9.93 46.80 25.85
CA HIS A 544 -11.07 47.69 25.67
C HIS A 544 -10.71 49.16 25.92
N ALA A 545 -9.90 49.45 26.95
CA ALA A 545 -9.43 50.79 27.23
C ALA A 545 -8.54 51.34 26.11
N ILE A 546 -7.65 50.51 25.54
CA ILE A 546 -6.83 50.84 24.37
C ILE A 546 -7.74 51.19 23.19
N ALA A 547 -8.67 50.30 22.84
CA ALA A 547 -9.59 50.50 21.71
C ALA A 547 -10.41 51.78 21.84
N THR A 548 -10.94 52.07 23.03
CA THR A 548 -11.70 53.29 23.29
C THR A 548 -10.83 54.55 23.24
N ALA A 549 -9.58 54.49 23.71
CA ALA A 549 -8.67 55.64 23.63
C ALA A 549 -8.31 55.96 22.17
N VAL A 550 -8.00 54.93 21.38
CA VAL A 550 -7.66 55.06 19.96
C VAL A 550 -8.86 55.53 19.14
N SER A 551 -10.07 55.01 19.38
CA SER A 551 -11.28 55.45 18.67
C SER A 551 -11.63 56.92 18.95
N LEU A 552 -11.21 57.46 20.09
CA LEU A 552 -11.34 58.87 20.45
C LEU A 552 -10.14 59.74 19.97
N GLY A 553 -9.22 59.17 19.19
CA GLY A 553 -8.03 59.88 18.68
C GLY A 553 -7.01 60.25 19.74
N ARG A 554 -7.07 59.65 20.94
CA ARG A 554 -6.16 59.96 22.05
C ARG A 554 -4.89 59.13 21.98
N ARG A 555 -3.76 59.71 22.39
CA ARG A 555 -2.53 58.95 22.61
C ARG A 555 -2.69 58.02 23.80
N LEU A 556 -2.09 56.84 23.74
CA LEU A 556 -2.16 55.84 24.80
C LEU A 556 -1.50 56.33 26.10
N SER A 557 -0.38 57.05 25.99
CA SER A 557 0.34 57.68 27.11
C SER A 557 -0.52 58.68 27.89
N ASP A 558 -1.42 59.38 27.21
CA ASP A 558 -2.17 60.50 27.76
C ASP A 558 -3.55 60.06 28.27
N SER A 559 -3.87 58.77 28.16
CA SER A 559 -5.14 58.19 28.58
C SER A 559 -5.02 57.63 30.00
N PRO A 560 -5.50 58.36 31.05
CA PRO A 560 -5.44 57.87 32.42
C PRO A 560 -6.22 56.58 32.61
N ARG A 561 -7.25 56.34 31.78
CA ARG A 561 -8.01 55.08 31.79
C ARG A 561 -7.18 53.89 31.33
N VAL A 562 -6.35 54.04 30.29
CA VAL A 562 -5.47 52.96 29.79
C VAL A 562 -4.43 52.62 30.84
N LEU A 563 -3.74 53.64 31.38
CA LEU A 563 -2.74 53.46 32.43
C LEU A 563 -3.34 52.82 33.68
N ALA A 564 -4.51 53.28 34.14
CA ALA A 564 -5.18 52.71 35.32
C ALA A 564 -5.50 51.21 35.14
N GLN A 565 -6.04 50.81 33.98
CA GLN A 565 -6.31 49.38 33.73
C GLN A 565 -5.01 48.58 33.59
N MET A 566 -3.97 49.15 32.99
CA MET A 566 -2.69 48.50 32.83
C MET A 566 -2.00 48.24 34.18
N TYR A 567 -1.89 49.25 35.05
CA TYR A 567 -1.30 49.05 36.38
C TYR A 567 -2.14 48.10 37.24
N LYS A 568 -3.47 48.15 37.10
CA LYS A 568 -4.34 47.17 37.75
C LYS A 568 -4.00 45.74 37.31
N TYR A 569 -3.80 45.53 36.00
CA TYR A 569 -3.38 44.24 35.48
C TYR A 569 -1.97 43.83 35.96
N VAL A 570 -0.97 44.73 35.88
CA VAL A 570 0.41 44.42 36.32
C VAL A 570 0.46 44.05 37.80
N ARG A 571 -0.30 44.75 38.65
CA ARG A 571 -0.40 44.43 40.09
C ARG A 571 -0.98 43.05 40.37
N GLN A 572 -1.83 42.52 39.48
CA GLN A 572 -2.39 41.18 39.59
C GLN A 572 -1.42 40.07 39.16
N LEU A 573 -0.32 40.40 38.48
CA LEU A 573 0.63 39.39 37.97
C LEU A 573 1.48 38.73 39.06
N ASP A 574 1.56 39.33 40.24
CA ASP A 574 2.25 38.72 41.38
C ASP A 574 1.46 37.53 41.93
N THR A 575 0.12 37.55 41.83
CA THR A 575 -0.74 36.42 42.18
C THR A 575 -1.02 35.47 41.00
N MET A 576 -0.69 35.89 39.77
CA MET A 576 -0.89 35.12 38.54
C MET A 576 0.36 35.09 37.64
N PRO A 577 1.49 34.51 38.09
CA PRO A 577 2.75 34.56 37.36
C PRO A 577 2.73 33.81 36.02
N TYR A 578 1.86 32.80 35.88
CA TYR A 578 1.66 32.03 34.65
C TYR A 578 1.17 32.90 33.47
N CYS A 579 0.54 34.06 33.73
CA CYS A 579 0.12 34.97 32.66
C CYS A 579 1.31 35.61 31.90
N ARG A 580 2.55 35.41 32.35
CA ARG A 580 3.78 35.84 31.65
C ARG A 580 4.30 34.78 30.65
N LEU A 581 3.86 33.54 30.77
CA LEU A 581 4.36 32.38 30.01
C LEU A 581 3.45 32.05 28.81
N SER A 582 3.98 31.28 27.85
CA SER A 582 3.17 30.72 26.78
C SER A 582 2.35 29.53 27.27
N SER A 583 1.14 29.41 26.77
CA SER A 583 0.20 28.32 27.05
C SER A 583 0.73 26.92 26.72
N SER A 584 1.66 26.77 25.76
CA SER A 584 2.30 25.48 25.45
C SER A 584 3.34 25.04 26.49
N SER A 585 3.76 25.95 27.38
CA SER A 585 4.76 25.70 28.44
C SER A 585 4.14 25.50 29.84
N SER A 586 2.80 25.60 29.96
CA SER A 586 2.08 25.30 31.21
C SER A 586 1.72 23.81 31.37
N SER A 587 2.10 22.97 30.41
CA SER A 587 1.99 21.50 30.46
C SER A 587 3.28 20.89 31.05
N ALA A 588 3.14 19.88 31.91
CA ALA A 588 4.19 19.24 32.70
C ALA A 588 5.33 18.53 31.92
N TYR A 589 5.43 18.65 30.59
CA TYR A 589 6.55 18.11 29.81
C TYR A 589 6.92 19.03 28.63
N PRO A 590 8.01 19.80 28.70
CA PRO A 590 8.56 20.48 27.54
C PRO A 590 9.30 19.45 26.66
N LEU A 591 8.76 19.16 25.47
CA LEU A 591 9.58 18.56 24.41
C LEU A 591 10.63 19.60 24.00
N GLU A 592 11.90 19.20 24.10
CA GLU A 592 13.06 20.03 23.81
C GLU A 592 12.95 20.77 22.47
N GLY A 593 13.18 22.09 22.48
CA GLY A 593 13.90 22.73 21.37
C GLY A 593 13.23 23.85 20.57
N THR A 594 11.95 24.23 20.73
CA THR A 594 11.38 25.34 19.93
C THR A 594 10.26 26.14 20.61
N ALA A 595 10.57 26.86 21.70
CA ALA A 595 9.68 27.94 22.15
C ALA A 595 9.77 29.11 21.15
N THR A 596 8.81 29.20 20.22
CA THR A 596 8.67 30.33 19.28
C THR A 596 7.48 31.23 19.69
N ALA A 597 7.66 32.54 19.53
CA ALA A 597 6.79 33.68 19.90
C ALA A 597 5.27 33.45 19.70
N THR A 598 4.32 33.83 20.60
CA THR A 598 4.27 34.89 21.63
C THR A 598 3.22 34.65 22.73
N PRO A 599 3.49 35.00 24.01
CA PRO A 599 2.44 35.16 25.04
C PRO A 599 1.73 36.51 24.84
N ALA A 600 0.41 36.56 24.78
CA ALA A 600 -0.34 37.81 24.54
C ALA A 600 0.03 38.97 25.50
N HIS A 601 0.46 38.65 26.72
CA HIS A 601 1.05 39.60 27.68
C HIS A 601 2.29 40.33 27.12
N MET A 602 3.22 39.63 26.46
CA MET A 602 4.44 40.24 25.89
C MET A 602 4.09 41.32 24.87
N HIS A 603 3.16 41.04 23.95
CA HIS A 603 2.72 42.04 22.97
C HIS A 603 2.01 43.22 23.62
N LEU A 604 1.18 42.96 24.64
CA LEU A 604 0.47 44.00 25.37
C LEU A 604 1.42 44.94 26.12
N ILE A 605 2.36 44.38 26.91
CA ILE A 605 3.37 45.16 27.64
C ILE A 605 4.22 45.95 26.67
N HIS A 606 4.73 45.33 25.59
CA HIS A 606 5.52 46.02 24.58
C HIS A 606 4.77 47.18 23.92
N THR A 607 3.49 46.97 23.59
CA THR A 607 2.65 48.01 22.97
C THR A 607 2.55 49.25 23.86
N ILE A 608 2.28 49.07 25.15
CA ILE A 608 2.11 50.21 26.06
C ILE A 608 3.46 50.80 26.47
N GLN A 609 4.46 49.96 26.75
CA GLN A 609 5.82 50.40 27.11
C GLN A 609 6.46 51.21 25.97
N SER A 610 6.24 50.83 24.70
CA SER A 610 6.75 51.60 23.56
C SER A 610 6.10 52.99 23.43
N THR A 611 4.88 53.16 23.95
CA THR A 611 4.22 54.49 24.01
C THR A 611 4.64 55.34 25.21
N SER A 612 5.11 54.71 26.29
CA SER A 612 5.58 55.37 27.51
C SER A 612 6.94 54.78 27.94
N PRO A 613 8.02 55.03 27.19
CA PRO A 613 9.30 54.36 27.40
C PRO A 613 9.96 54.71 28.74
N GLU A 614 9.60 55.84 29.36
CA GLU A 614 10.18 56.31 30.62
C GLU A 614 9.50 55.74 31.87
N ASP A 615 8.43 54.96 31.72
CA ASP A 615 7.71 54.38 32.85
C ASP A 615 8.53 53.24 33.51
N PRO A 616 9.01 53.42 34.75
CA PRO A 616 9.88 52.44 35.40
C PRO A 616 9.15 51.13 35.75
N TRP A 617 7.84 51.17 36.00
CA TRP A 617 7.04 49.98 36.30
C TRP A 617 6.84 49.12 35.06
N LEU A 618 6.57 49.73 33.91
CA LEU A 618 6.44 49.03 32.63
C LEU A 618 7.78 48.46 32.16
N GLN A 619 8.89 49.18 32.35
CA GLN A 619 10.23 48.67 32.08
C GLN A 619 10.57 47.45 32.95
N ALA A 620 10.28 47.52 34.26
CA ALA A 620 10.51 46.41 35.19
C ALA A 620 9.69 45.17 34.80
N GLU A 621 8.42 45.35 34.44
CA GLU A 621 7.58 44.24 33.98
C GLU A 621 8.09 43.65 32.67
N TRP A 622 8.47 44.49 31.69
CA TRP A 622 9.05 44.01 30.45
C TRP A 622 10.32 43.16 30.68
N GLY A 623 11.19 43.58 31.60
CA GLY A 623 12.36 42.81 32.02
C GLY A 623 11.98 41.45 32.64
N ARG A 624 10.95 41.41 33.49
CA ARG A 624 10.41 40.16 34.06
C ARG A 624 9.85 39.25 32.98
N THR A 625 9.11 39.78 32.01
CA THR A 625 8.58 39.02 30.87
C THR A 625 9.71 38.40 30.04
N LEU A 626 10.75 39.17 29.71
CA LEU A 626 11.89 38.68 28.94
C LEU A 626 12.65 37.57 29.65
N ASN A 627 12.88 37.72 30.96
CA ASN A 627 13.49 36.68 31.78
C ASN A 627 12.64 35.40 31.82
N ALA A 628 11.32 35.53 31.97
CA ALA A 628 10.39 34.39 32.00
C ALA A 628 10.38 33.58 30.69
N VAL A 629 10.58 34.22 29.55
CA VAL A 629 10.64 33.57 28.22
C VAL A 629 12.07 33.13 27.87
N GLY A 630 13.00 33.16 28.83
CA GLY A 630 14.40 32.78 28.64
C GLY A 630 15.22 33.73 27.76
N ARG A 631 14.66 34.87 27.33
CA ARG A 631 15.33 35.87 26.50
C ARG A 631 16.15 36.82 27.37
N THR A 632 17.29 36.35 27.84
CA THR A 632 18.25 37.20 28.55
C THR A 632 19.05 38.07 27.57
N GLN A 633 19.51 39.24 28.02
CA GLN A 633 20.34 40.17 27.23
C GLN A 633 21.61 39.50 26.66
N ARG A 634 22.10 38.44 27.32
CA ARG A 634 23.25 37.63 26.87
C ARG A 634 22.95 36.86 25.59
N GLN A 635 21.75 36.31 25.43
CA GLN A 635 21.32 35.59 24.22
C GLN A 635 21.03 36.54 23.05
N SER A 636 20.48 37.74 23.31
CA SER A 636 20.24 38.73 22.24
C SER A 636 21.54 39.26 21.62
N ASN A 637 22.59 39.40 22.43
CA ASN A 637 23.93 39.76 21.96
C ASN A 637 24.58 38.63 21.13
N ILE A 638 24.42 37.35 21.52
CA ILE A 638 24.90 36.20 20.74
C ILE A 638 24.18 36.10 19.38
N ALA A 639 22.88 36.36 19.32
CA ALA A 639 22.12 36.37 18.07
C ALA A 639 22.56 37.52 17.13
N LYS A 640 22.84 38.72 17.66
CA LYS A 640 23.42 39.84 16.89
C LYS A 640 24.84 39.53 16.38
N VAL A 641 25.65 38.81 17.14
CA VAL A 641 26.98 38.36 16.71
C VAL A 641 26.88 37.30 15.60
N LYS A 642 25.94 36.35 15.68
CA LYS A 642 25.68 35.37 14.61
C LYS A 642 25.22 36.03 13.30
N TYR A 643 24.41 37.07 13.37
CA TYR A 643 23.94 37.79 12.17
C TYR A 643 25.02 38.67 11.54
N LYS A 644 25.93 39.25 12.34
CA LYS A 644 27.11 39.97 11.81
C LYS A 644 28.24 39.04 11.33
N GLY A 645 28.29 37.80 11.82
CA GLY A 645 29.32 36.81 11.46
C GLY A 645 29.08 36.05 10.15
N ASN A 646 27.94 36.23 9.49
CA ASN A 646 27.57 35.48 8.27
C ASN A 646 27.75 36.28 6.96
N ILE A 647 28.45 37.43 6.99
CA ILE A 647 28.80 38.19 5.77
C ILE A 647 30.18 37.81 5.21
N ASN A 648 31.02 37.05 5.95
CA ASN A 648 32.31 36.60 5.43
C ASN A 648 32.48 35.08 5.58
N LYS A 649 32.06 34.31 4.57
CA LYS A 649 32.59 32.97 4.32
C LYS A 649 32.83 32.74 2.82
N THR A 650 33.99 33.20 2.38
CA THR A 650 34.80 32.55 1.34
C THR A 650 35.88 31.72 2.02
N SER A 651 35.70 30.40 2.00
CA SER A 651 36.72 29.33 1.91
C SER A 651 36.05 27.99 2.17
#